data_AF-A0A9W8JDJ3-F1
#
_entry.id   AF-A0A9W8JDJ3-F1
#
_cell.length_a   1.000
_cell.length_b   1.000
_cell.length_c   1.000
_cell.angle_alpha   90.00
_cell.angle_beta   90.00
_cell.angle_gamma   90.00
#
_symmetry.space_group_name_H-M   'P 1'
#
loop_
_entity.id
_entity.type
_entity.pdbx_description
1 polymer ?
#
loop_
_entity_poly.entity_id
_entity_poly.type
_entity_poly.pdbx_seq_one_letter_code
_entity_poly.pdbx_strand_id
1 'polypeptide(L)'
;MGRSPAKSVARVYADVNGRLGPSWHEYDNLQVQWGSQDHYEIVRKVFEGVNIMSEEKCIIKVLKPVKKKKIKREIKILQNLAGGPNIVALLDVVRDPASKIPSLITEYVHNLDFKVLYPRFTDMDALDFCHSKGIMHRDVKPHNVMIDHEHRKLRLIDWGLAEFYHPKTEYNVRVASRYFKGPELLVDFQEYDYSLDMWSYGCMFASMIFRKEPFFHGHDNYDQLVKITKVLGTDDLYAYIEKYNIRLDSQYDELLGRYPRKPWTRFITSENQRYISNEAIDFLDKLLRYDHQERLTAREAQGQPYFVGTTMLLCNYKRSHLHVSRLLTIVSSYWGQNSYGVGHSDIANHQKRLSYYCEDNSIDVFPIAFLNVFFGPGNVPSLNLANTCNPTDNATFPGTALPICSFLASDISACQSKGKLITLSLGGATGAVGLSSDSQASAFADLIWNLFLGGKSSTRPFGTAILDGIDLDIEGGTSNYYATFVDRIRSLGQASGRKYYFTAAPQCVYPDAALGAVLNAAVFDASWNFGLWDYWARSVSRSKTTKVYIGAPASSSAAGGGYVDISTLSRIATQMRKSFPSFGGVMLWDASQAYANNRYDRAIKNALVAAGGIGFTYPACSAPAYASGNGYSAGSQVSYGGYIWQAKWYASGQPSNTPNGEWSAGTYWVTP
;
A
#
# COMPACT_ATOMS: atom_id res chain seq x y z
N MET A 1 13.58 30.56 -38.45
CA MET A 1 13.53 31.13 -37.08
C MET A 1 13.52 29.96 -36.12
N GLY A 2 14.54 29.80 -35.27
CA GLY A 2 14.55 28.72 -34.28
C GLY A 2 13.57 29.02 -33.15
N ARG A 3 12.67 28.09 -32.84
CA ARG A 3 11.98 28.10 -31.54
C ARG A 3 13.05 27.91 -30.46
N SER A 4 12.94 28.63 -29.35
CA SER A 4 13.72 28.30 -28.15
C SER A 4 13.26 26.93 -27.61
N PRO A 5 14.14 26.16 -26.94
CA PRO A 5 13.73 24.94 -26.24
C PRO A 5 12.54 25.19 -25.30
N ALA A 6 11.65 24.21 -25.18
CA ALA A 6 10.52 24.33 -24.27
C ALA A 6 11.02 24.23 -22.83
N LYS A 7 10.79 25.27 -22.03
CA LYS A 7 11.36 25.38 -20.69
C LYS A 7 10.78 24.35 -19.73
N SER A 8 11.64 23.64 -19.02
CA SER A 8 11.23 22.61 -18.04
C SER A 8 11.31 23.10 -16.59
N VAL A 9 10.42 22.58 -15.75
CA VAL A 9 10.34 22.85 -14.30
C VAL A 9 9.90 21.57 -13.59
N ALA A 10 10.53 21.25 -12.46
CA ALA A 10 10.21 20.05 -11.69
C ALA A 10 8.72 19.99 -11.27
N ARG A 11 8.07 18.82 -11.42
CA ARG A 11 6.68 18.60 -10.97
C ARG A 11 6.47 18.78 -9.47
N VAL A 12 7.52 18.53 -8.68
CA VAL A 12 7.53 18.64 -7.21
C VAL A 12 8.75 19.42 -6.76
N TYR A 13 8.66 20.02 -5.57
CA TYR A 13 9.77 20.68 -4.87
C TYR A 13 10.45 21.86 -5.60
N ALA A 14 9.96 22.27 -6.78
CA ALA A 14 10.59 23.27 -7.66
C ALA A 14 11.09 24.54 -6.92
N ASP A 15 10.23 25.14 -6.09
CA ASP A 15 10.53 26.40 -5.39
C ASP A 15 11.06 26.19 -3.95
N VAL A 16 11.58 25.01 -3.61
CA VAL A 16 12.12 24.75 -2.26
C VAL A 16 13.31 25.67 -1.93
N ASN A 17 14.32 25.73 -2.80
CA ASN A 17 15.50 26.56 -2.52
C ASN A 17 15.18 28.06 -2.51
N GLY A 18 14.25 28.52 -3.35
CA GLY A 18 13.76 29.90 -3.32
C GLY A 18 13.07 30.26 -2.01
N ARG A 19 12.35 29.32 -1.38
CA ARG A 19 11.70 29.50 -0.07
C ARG A 19 12.65 29.36 1.12
N LEU A 20 13.68 28.52 1.03
CA LEU A 20 14.70 28.35 2.07
C LEU A 20 15.76 29.46 2.05
N GLY A 21 15.90 30.17 0.92
CA GLY A 21 16.69 31.38 0.77
C GLY A 21 18.21 31.15 0.63
N PRO A 22 18.97 32.24 0.38
CA PRO A 22 20.40 32.17 0.05
C PRO A 22 21.26 31.37 1.04
N SER A 23 21.04 31.52 2.35
CA SER A 23 21.79 30.79 3.39
C SER A 23 21.67 29.27 3.31
N TRP A 24 20.65 28.76 2.63
CA TRP A 24 20.47 27.33 2.38
C TRP A 24 21.30 26.83 1.19
N HIS A 25 21.21 27.49 0.04
CA HIS A 25 21.75 26.95 -1.23
C HIS A 25 23.03 27.65 -1.71
N GLU A 26 23.40 28.83 -1.20
CA GLU A 26 24.66 29.50 -1.54
C GLU A 26 25.84 28.89 -0.79
N TYR A 27 26.57 28.01 -1.47
CA TYR A 27 27.78 27.40 -0.94
C TYR A 27 29.06 28.19 -1.23
N ASP A 28 29.06 29.17 -2.14
CA ASP A 28 30.27 29.95 -2.47
C ASP A 28 30.81 30.73 -1.26
N ASN A 29 29.90 31.27 -0.44
CA ASN A 29 30.21 32.04 0.77
C ASN A 29 30.39 31.18 2.04
N LEU A 30 30.21 29.85 1.96
CA LEU A 30 30.35 28.95 3.12
C LEU A 30 31.73 29.10 3.78
N GLN A 31 31.74 29.42 5.07
CA GLN A 31 32.93 29.34 5.92
C GLN A 31 33.00 27.94 6.54
N VAL A 32 34.03 27.18 6.16
CA VAL A 32 34.24 25.81 6.66
C VAL A 32 35.02 25.91 7.97
N GLN A 33 34.42 25.43 9.06
CA GLN A 33 35.15 25.12 10.29
C GLN A 33 35.93 23.82 10.04
N TRP A 34 37.22 23.82 10.34
CA TRP A 34 38.11 22.68 10.08
C TRP A 34 38.44 21.97 11.38
N GLY A 35 38.14 20.68 11.46
CA GLY A 35 38.59 19.79 12.54
C GLY A 35 40.08 19.46 12.42
N SER A 36 40.64 18.89 13.50
CA SER A 36 42.02 18.40 13.50
C SER A 36 42.11 17.05 12.80
N GLN A 37 42.96 16.93 11.78
CA GLN A 37 43.20 15.64 11.13
C GLN A 37 43.92 14.65 12.07
N ASP A 38 44.67 15.15 13.04
CA ASP A 38 45.45 14.35 14.00
C ASP A 38 44.55 13.51 14.93
N HIS A 39 43.24 13.78 14.97
CA HIS A 39 42.26 12.95 15.67
C HIS A 39 41.91 11.65 14.92
N TYR A 40 42.40 11.43 13.70
CA TYR A 40 41.97 10.32 12.84
C TYR A 40 43.14 9.53 12.25
N GLU A 41 43.15 8.22 12.47
CA GLU A 41 44.14 7.29 11.92
C GLU A 41 43.54 6.40 10.81
N ILE A 42 44.28 6.15 9.73
CA ILE A 42 43.86 5.27 8.63
C ILE A 42 44.25 3.82 8.95
N VAL A 43 43.26 2.94 9.10
CA VAL A 43 43.45 1.55 9.57
C VAL A 43 43.57 0.56 8.40
N ARG A 44 42.89 0.80 7.26
CA ARG A 44 42.90 -0.11 6.10
C ARG A 44 42.93 0.58 4.75
N LYS A 45 43.34 -0.18 3.74
CA LYS A 45 43.60 0.26 2.35
C LYS A 45 42.34 0.56 1.50
N VAL A 46 41.25 1.03 2.14
CA VAL A 46 40.03 1.57 1.51
C VAL A 46 39.47 2.76 2.32
N PHE A 47 40.34 3.60 2.89
CA PHE A 47 39.96 4.80 3.65
C PHE A 47 39.11 4.54 4.93
N GLU A 48 39.06 3.30 5.42
CA GLU A 48 38.57 3.01 6.77
C GLU A 48 39.56 3.56 7.80
N GLY A 49 39.06 4.35 8.73
CA GLY A 49 39.83 4.94 9.81
C GLY A 49 39.15 4.85 11.16
N VAL A 50 39.84 5.29 12.20
CA VAL A 50 39.36 5.38 13.58
C VAL A 50 39.60 6.80 14.09
N ASN A 51 38.63 7.33 14.83
CA ASN A 51 38.83 8.50 15.67
C ASN A 51 39.60 8.06 16.93
N ILE A 52 40.84 8.50 17.10
CA ILE A 52 41.70 8.05 18.20
C ILE A 52 41.24 8.55 19.58
N MET A 53 40.33 9.53 19.63
CA MET A 53 39.79 10.10 20.87
C MET A 53 38.53 9.38 21.36
N SER A 54 37.74 8.78 20.46
CA SER A 54 36.50 8.05 20.79
C SER A 54 36.56 6.55 20.49
N GLU A 55 37.64 6.07 19.87
CA GLU A 55 37.82 4.71 19.32
C GLU A 55 36.76 4.32 18.25
N GLU A 56 35.95 5.27 17.77
CA GLU A 56 34.89 5.01 16.79
C GLU A 56 35.42 4.91 15.36
N LYS A 57 34.85 3.98 14.59
CA LYS A 57 35.16 3.80 13.16
C LYS A 57 34.54 4.88 12.29
N CYS A 58 35.29 5.33 11.29
CA CYS A 58 34.87 6.31 10.29
C CYS A 58 35.39 5.97 8.88
N ILE A 59 34.93 6.72 7.88
CA ILE A 59 35.50 6.74 6.52
C ILE A 59 36.14 8.10 6.27
N ILE A 60 37.39 8.10 5.80
CA ILE A 60 38.21 9.30 5.59
C ILE A 60 38.33 9.60 4.09
N LYS A 61 37.35 10.31 3.53
CA LYS A 61 37.34 10.67 2.10
C LYS A 61 38.30 11.84 1.83
N VAL A 62 39.56 11.52 1.53
CA VAL A 62 40.56 12.49 1.09
C VAL A 62 40.15 13.08 -0.26
N LEU A 63 39.90 14.39 -0.32
CA LEU A 63 39.40 15.04 -1.55
C LEU A 63 40.57 15.35 -2.49
N LYS A 64 40.51 14.80 -3.71
CA LYS A 64 41.48 15.10 -4.78
C LYS A 64 41.50 16.61 -5.09
N PRO A 65 42.62 17.16 -5.63
CA PRO A 65 42.70 18.57 -6.02
C PRO A 65 41.60 18.95 -7.03
N VAL A 66 40.58 19.69 -6.54
CA VAL A 66 39.45 20.19 -7.34
C VAL A 66 39.15 21.65 -6.98
N LYS A 67 38.36 22.34 -7.81
CA LYS A 67 37.93 23.73 -7.55
C LYS A 67 37.26 23.83 -6.17
N LYS A 68 37.70 24.80 -5.33
CA LYS A 68 37.15 25.05 -3.98
C LYS A 68 35.61 25.11 -3.94
N LYS A 69 34.98 25.66 -5.00
CA LYS A 69 33.52 25.70 -5.19
C LYS A 69 32.85 24.31 -5.10
N LYS A 70 33.47 23.25 -5.65
CA LYS A 70 32.95 21.87 -5.55
C LYS A 70 33.05 21.32 -4.12
N ILE A 71 34.16 21.57 -3.44
CA ILE A 71 34.38 21.14 -2.04
C ILE A 71 33.36 21.81 -1.12
N LYS A 72 33.19 23.14 -1.22
CA LYS A 72 32.17 23.87 -0.45
C LYS A 72 30.76 23.37 -0.73
N ARG A 73 30.43 23.03 -1.98
CA ARG A 73 29.12 22.47 -2.34
C ARG A 73 28.86 21.12 -1.65
N GLU A 74 29.80 20.19 -1.75
CA GLU A 74 29.67 18.85 -1.15
C GLU A 74 29.50 18.95 0.37
N ILE A 75 30.33 19.78 1.04
CA ILE A 75 30.20 20.07 2.48
C ILE A 75 28.81 20.68 2.78
N LYS A 76 28.38 21.71 2.03
CA LYS A 76 27.10 22.38 2.28
C LYS A 76 25.91 21.44 2.11
N ILE A 77 25.93 20.58 1.09
CA ILE A 77 24.89 19.57 0.84
C ILE A 77 24.86 18.55 1.98
N LEU A 78 26.01 18.01 2.39
CA LEU A 78 26.09 17.07 3.51
C LEU A 78 25.64 17.70 4.84
N GLN A 79 26.01 18.95 5.12
CA GLN A 79 25.52 19.70 6.29
C GLN A 79 24.01 19.92 6.26
N ASN A 80 23.46 20.30 5.10
CA ASN A 80 22.02 20.53 4.93
C ASN A 80 21.18 19.24 4.99
N LEU A 81 21.76 18.09 4.61
CA LEU A 81 21.10 16.78 4.64
C LEU A 81 21.41 15.95 5.90
N ALA A 82 22.20 16.50 6.84
CA ALA A 82 22.57 15.83 8.07
C ALA A 82 21.32 15.41 8.89
N GLY A 83 21.32 14.19 9.41
CA GLY A 83 20.17 13.59 10.09
C GLY A 83 19.02 13.15 9.17
N GLY A 84 19.18 13.25 7.85
CA GLY A 84 18.21 12.76 6.87
C GLY A 84 18.09 11.23 6.85
N PRO A 85 16.90 10.67 6.54
CA PRO A 85 16.70 9.23 6.42
C PRO A 85 17.62 8.67 5.33
N ASN A 86 18.40 7.65 5.69
CA ASN A 86 19.30 6.94 4.79
C ASN A 86 20.34 7.82 4.05
N ILE A 87 20.64 9.02 4.56
CA ILE A 87 21.76 9.86 4.12
C ILE A 87 22.98 9.53 4.98
N VAL A 88 24.17 9.44 4.39
CA VAL A 88 25.42 9.27 5.15
C VAL A 88 25.72 10.49 6.04
N ALA A 89 25.97 10.24 7.32
CA ALA A 89 26.34 11.30 8.26
C ALA A 89 27.77 11.82 7.99
N LEU A 90 27.89 13.14 7.81
CA LEU A 90 29.16 13.86 7.89
C LEU A 90 29.48 14.12 9.37
N LEU A 91 30.58 13.56 9.86
CA LEU A 91 31.03 13.67 11.24
C LEU A 91 31.94 14.88 11.45
N ASP A 92 32.88 15.10 10.52
CA ASP A 92 33.85 16.19 10.58
C ASP A 92 34.38 16.54 9.18
N VAL A 93 34.98 17.73 9.05
CA VAL A 93 35.66 18.21 7.86
C VAL A 93 37.06 18.63 8.29
N VAL A 94 38.04 17.75 8.08
CA VAL A 94 39.43 17.99 8.50
C VAL A 94 40.28 18.49 7.35
N ARG A 95 41.45 19.04 7.69
CA ARG A 95 42.43 19.49 6.70
C ARG A 95 43.84 19.21 7.17
N ASP A 96 44.60 18.56 6.31
CA ASP A 96 45.99 18.23 6.57
C ASP A 96 46.81 19.51 6.86
N PRO A 97 47.50 19.62 8.02
CA PRO A 97 48.22 20.83 8.37
C PRO A 97 49.36 21.19 7.40
N ALA A 98 49.99 20.22 6.73
CA ALA A 98 51.13 20.44 5.85
C ALA A 98 50.71 20.68 4.38
N SER A 99 50.12 19.66 3.76
CA SER A 99 49.67 19.67 2.36
C SER A 99 48.42 20.52 2.11
N LYS A 100 47.69 20.88 3.18
CA LYS A 100 46.44 21.66 3.14
C LYS A 100 45.31 20.98 2.35
N ILE A 101 45.41 19.67 2.11
CA ILE A 101 44.38 18.85 1.45
C ILE A 101 43.20 18.66 2.42
N PRO A 102 41.95 18.88 1.99
CA PRO A 102 40.77 18.65 2.81
C PRO A 102 40.29 17.20 2.71
N SER A 103 39.77 16.67 3.81
CA SER A 103 39.17 15.33 3.90
C SER A 103 37.80 15.42 4.57
N LEU A 104 36.83 14.65 4.08
CA LEU A 104 35.52 14.50 4.73
C LEU A 104 35.54 13.25 5.59
N ILE A 105 35.15 13.38 6.85
CA ILE A 105 35.00 12.26 7.78
C ILE A 105 33.52 11.90 7.83
N THR A 106 33.15 10.67 7.47
CA THR A 106 31.76 10.20 7.52
C THR A 106 31.59 8.97 8.39
N GLU A 107 30.35 8.66 8.79
CA GLU A 107 30.04 7.41 9.51
C GLU A 107 30.58 6.18 8.76
N TYR A 108 31.08 5.20 9.50
CA TYR A 108 31.39 3.89 8.93
C TYR A 108 30.10 3.11 8.68
N VAL A 109 29.94 2.58 7.47
CA VAL A 109 28.81 1.73 7.08
C VAL A 109 29.35 0.37 6.69
N HIS A 110 28.91 -0.69 7.37
CA HIS A 110 29.29 -2.05 7.01
C HIS A 110 28.63 -2.43 5.68
N ASN A 111 29.41 -2.50 4.60
CA ASN A 111 28.88 -2.73 3.26
C ASN A 111 29.05 -4.18 2.81
N LEU A 112 27.96 -4.81 2.38
CA LEU A 112 28.00 -6.04 1.57
C LEU A 112 27.92 -5.69 0.08
N ASP A 113 28.50 -6.55 -0.79
CA ASP A 113 28.34 -6.41 -2.23
C ASP A 113 26.84 -6.49 -2.60
N PHE A 114 26.34 -5.46 -3.29
CA PHE A 114 24.95 -5.35 -3.73
C PHE A 114 24.49 -6.57 -4.57
N LYS A 115 25.40 -7.31 -5.20
CA LYS A 115 25.11 -8.56 -5.93
C LYS A 115 24.57 -9.68 -5.04
N VAL A 116 24.89 -9.66 -3.75
CA VAL A 116 24.40 -10.59 -2.73
C VAL A 116 22.99 -10.20 -2.25
N LEU A 117 22.52 -8.98 -2.56
CA LEU A 117 21.38 -8.35 -1.90
C LEU A 117 20.13 -8.26 -2.79
N TYR A 118 19.37 -9.36 -2.86
CA TYR A 118 17.99 -9.39 -3.36
C TYR A 118 17.08 -10.08 -2.33
N PRO A 119 15.92 -9.50 -1.89
CA PRO A 119 15.07 -8.54 -2.59
C PRO A 119 14.60 -7.33 -1.74
N ARG A 120 15.51 -6.52 -1.18
CA ARG A 120 15.16 -5.46 -0.20
C ARG A 120 15.45 -4.02 -0.64
N PHE A 121 15.98 -3.80 -1.84
CA PHE A 121 16.23 -2.47 -2.39
C PHE A 121 14.91 -1.77 -2.77
N THR A 122 14.26 -1.21 -1.77
CA THR A 122 12.89 -0.65 -1.87
C THR A 122 12.72 0.70 -1.17
N ASP A 123 13.81 1.23 -0.64
CA ASP A 123 13.81 2.43 0.18
C ASP A 123 14.19 3.65 -0.69
N MET A 124 13.18 4.47 -0.97
CA MET A 124 13.29 5.74 -1.69
C MET A 124 13.43 6.95 -0.74
N ASP A 125 13.46 6.74 0.59
CA ASP A 125 13.40 7.85 1.55
C ASP A 125 14.58 8.82 1.40
N ALA A 126 15.76 8.31 1.05
CA ALA A 126 16.94 9.14 0.78
C ALA A 126 16.73 10.11 -0.40
N LEU A 127 16.04 9.64 -1.47
CA LEU A 127 15.77 10.45 -2.66
C LEU A 127 14.63 11.43 -2.41
N ASP A 128 13.48 10.98 -1.86
CA ASP A 128 12.38 11.90 -1.53
C ASP A 128 12.84 12.97 -0.53
N PHE A 129 13.67 12.60 0.45
CA PHE A 129 14.25 13.55 1.38
C PHE A 129 15.16 14.56 0.68
N CYS A 130 16.17 14.14 -0.10
CA CYS A 130 17.08 15.12 -0.71
C CYS A 130 16.36 16.00 -1.76
N HIS A 131 15.41 15.43 -2.52
CA HIS A 131 14.55 16.17 -3.45
C HIS A 131 13.68 17.19 -2.70
N SER A 132 13.07 16.82 -1.57
CA SER A 132 12.29 17.72 -0.70
C SER A 132 13.13 18.84 -0.06
N LYS A 133 14.45 18.67 -0.01
CA LYS A 133 15.46 19.64 0.44
C LYS A 133 16.05 20.46 -0.70
N GLY A 134 15.52 20.31 -1.92
CA GLY A 134 15.93 21.05 -3.10
C GLY A 134 17.24 20.56 -3.70
N ILE A 135 17.66 19.33 -3.44
CA ILE A 135 18.96 18.79 -3.86
C ILE A 135 18.76 17.59 -4.79
N MET A 136 19.48 17.56 -5.92
CA MET A 136 19.58 16.41 -6.83
C MET A 136 20.89 15.66 -6.56
N HIS A 137 20.89 14.33 -6.54
CA HIS A 137 22.09 13.53 -6.27
C HIS A 137 23.02 13.44 -7.49
N ARG A 138 22.45 13.18 -8.68
CA ARG A 138 23.09 13.15 -10.01
C ARG A 138 24.19 12.10 -10.23
N ASP A 139 24.33 11.12 -9.33
CA ASP A 139 25.15 9.91 -9.54
C ASP A 139 24.63 8.72 -8.71
N VAL A 140 23.31 8.50 -8.74
CA VAL A 140 22.69 7.31 -8.14
C VAL A 140 23.11 6.07 -8.93
N LYS A 141 23.76 5.11 -8.24
CA LYS A 141 24.27 3.85 -8.81
C LYS A 141 24.54 2.84 -7.69
N PRO A 142 24.68 1.53 -7.96
CA PRO A 142 24.86 0.51 -6.91
C PRO A 142 26.06 0.78 -5.99
N HIS A 143 27.16 1.30 -6.55
CA HIS A 143 28.38 1.62 -5.79
C HIS A 143 28.21 2.79 -4.80
N ASN A 144 27.20 3.64 -5.00
CA ASN A 144 26.93 4.79 -4.12
C ASN A 144 25.81 4.50 -3.11
N VAL A 145 25.33 3.26 -3.03
CA VAL A 145 24.31 2.86 -2.04
C VAL A 145 24.85 1.73 -1.17
N MET A 146 25.31 2.11 0.02
CA MET A 146 25.87 1.20 1.00
C MET A 146 24.74 0.49 1.76
N ILE A 147 24.85 -0.82 1.94
CA ILE A 147 23.81 -1.63 2.58
C ILE A 147 24.43 -2.51 3.66
N ASP A 148 24.08 -2.21 4.90
CA ASP A 148 24.30 -3.03 6.08
C ASP A 148 23.13 -4.00 6.21
N HIS A 149 23.35 -5.26 5.81
CA HIS A 149 22.31 -6.29 5.86
C HIS A 149 21.98 -6.75 7.29
N GLU A 150 22.98 -6.78 8.18
CA GLU A 150 22.82 -7.25 9.56
C GLU A 150 21.90 -6.31 10.34
N HIS A 151 22.17 -5.00 10.25
CA HIS A 151 21.37 -3.97 10.91
C HIS A 151 20.24 -3.41 10.03
N ARG A 152 20.09 -3.93 8.80
CA ARG A 152 19.11 -3.49 7.79
C ARG A 152 19.14 -1.98 7.49
N LYS A 153 20.33 -1.37 7.49
CA LYS A 153 20.51 0.06 7.19
C LYS A 153 20.93 0.27 5.74
N LEU A 154 20.36 1.29 5.10
CA LEU A 154 20.79 1.78 3.80
C LEU A 154 21.41 3.17 3.96
N ARG A 155 22.43 3.49 3.17
CA ARG A 155 23.05 4.83 3.09
C ARG A 155 23.38 5.21 1.65
N LEU A 156 22.82 6.33 1.20
CA LEU A 156 23.22 7.01 -0.03
C LEU A 156 24.48 7.86 0.25
N ILE A 157 25.55 7.57 -0.48
CA ILE A 157 26.88 8.18 -0.31
C ILE A 157 27.34 8.93 -1.58
N ASP A 158 28.47 9.64 -1.47
CA ASP A 158 29.16 10.36 -2.56
C ASP A 158 28.38 11.51 -3.21
N TRP A 159 28.10 12.53 -2.40
CA TRP A 159 27.38 13.75 -2.77
C TRP A 159 28.21 14.76 -3.59
N GLY A 160 29.41 14.39 -4.07
CA GLY A 160 30.31 15.31 -4.79
C GLY A 160 29.76 15.82 -6.14
N LEU A 161 28.88 15.05 -6.77
CA LEU A 161 28.18 15.44 -8.01
C LEU A 161 26.80 16.09 -7.77
N ALA A 162 26.31 16.11 -6.54
CA ALA A 162 25.01 16.68 -6.19
C ALA A 162 24.93 18.20 -6.45
N GLU A 163 23.71 18.74 -6.51
CA GLU A 163 23.46 20.16 -6.79
C GLU A 163 22.13 20.64 -6.20
N PHE A 164 22.04 21.94 -5.92
CA PHE A 164 20.78 22.60 -5.59
C PHE A 164 19.95 22.85 -6.87
N TYR A 165 18.69 22.40 -6.87
CA TYR A 165 17.73 22.64 -7.94
C TYR A 165 17.14 24.06 -7.88
N HIS A 166 17.06 24.71 -9.02
CA HIS A 166 16.46 26.01 -9.22
C HIS A 166 15.65 25.96 -10.53
N PRO A 167 14.39 26.42 -10.56
CA PRO A 167 13.57 26.37 -11.77
C PRO A 167 14.25 27.08 -12.95
N LYS A 168 14.13 26.52 -14.16
CA LYS A 168 14.64 27.13 -15.41
C LYS A 168 16.15 27.45 -15.36
N THR A 169 16.92 26.59 -14.69
CA THR A 169 18.38 26.69 -14.58
C THR A 169 19.03 25.58 -15.41
N GLU A 170 20.02 25.94 -16.21
CA GLU A 170 20.81 25.00 -17.01
C GLU A 170 21.88 24.32 -16.14
N TYR A 171 21.91 22.99 -16.19
CA TYR A 171 22.83 22.15 -15.44
C TYR A 171 23.77 21.38 -16.38
N ASN A 172 25.01 21.20 -15.92
CA ASN A 172 26.02 20.48 -16.70
C ASN A 172 25.70 18.99 -16.84
N VAL A 173 25.50 18.52 -18.07
CA VAL A 173 25.13 17.13 -18.39
C VAL A 173 26.25 16.09 -18.18
N ARG A 174 27.49 16.54 -17.93
CA ARG A 174 28.66 15.67 -17.68
C ARG A 174 28.71 15.18 -16.23
N VAL A 175 27.57 14.68 -15.75
CA VAL A 175 27.33 14.04 -14.44
C VAL A 175 26.81 12.61 -14.66
N ALA A 176 26.65 11.84 -13.58
CA ALA A 176 26.30 10.42 -13.58
C ALA A 176 27.25 9.47 -14.33
N SER A 177 27.38 8.28 -13.77
CA SER A 177 28.10 7.14 -14.37
C SER A 177 27.34 6.60 -15.60
N ARG A 178 28.04 6.28 -16.70
CA ARG A 178 27.46 6.07 -18.06
C ARG A 178 26.15 5.28 -18.09
N TYR A 179 26.12 4.11 -17.47
CA TYR A 179 24.99 3.17 -17.53
C TYR A 179 23.71 3.67 -16.82
N PHE A 180 23.83 4.73 -16.02
CA PHE A 180 22.76 5.33 -15.22
C PHE A 180 22.38 6.74 -15.70
N LYS A 181 22.99 7.23 -16.78
CA LYS A 181 22.65 8.53 -17.39
C LYS A 181 21.22 8.53 -17.94
N GLY A 182 20.43 9.52 -17.55
CA GLY A 182 19.14 9.83 -18.18
C GLY A 182 19.29 10.27 -19.63
N PRO A 183 18.30 10.01 -20.51
CA PRO A 183 18.30 10.48 -21.90
C PRO A 183 18.62 11.96 -22.05
N GLU A 184 18.13 12.82 -21.14
CA GLU A 184 18.43 14.25 -21.04
C GLU A 184 19.94 14.55 -21.03
N LEU A 185 20.76 13.72 -20.37
CA LEU A 185 22.21 13.89 -20.32
C LEU A 185 22.92 13.41 -21.59
N LEU A 186 22.25 12.59 -22.40
CA LEU A 186 22.77 12.02 -23.64
C LEU A 186 22.40 12.89 -24.84
N VAL A 187 21.26 13.58 -24.79
CA VAL A 187 20.79 14.54 -25.82
C VAL A 187 21.11 16.01 -25.50
N ASP A 188 21.99 16.25 -24.52
CA ASP A 188 22.41 17.58 -24.03
C ASP A 188 21.25 18.53 -23.64
N PHE A 189 20.20 18.00 -23.02
CA PHE A 189 19.12 18.81 -22.43
C PHE A 189 19.49 19.24 -21.01
N GLN A 190 19.69 20.56 -20.82
CA GLN A 190 20.34 21.09 -19.63
C GLN A 190 19.38 21.55 -18.52
N GLU A 191 18.12 21.88 -18.82
CA GLU A 191 17.10 22.27 -17.83
C GLU A 191 16.45 21.04 -17.12
N TYR A 192 17.27 20.06 -16.71
CA TYR A 192 16.79 18.85 -16.04
C TYR A 192 16.60 19.02 -14.53
N ASP A 193 15.91 18.07 -13.89
CA ASP A 193 15.55 18.11 -12.47
C ASP A 193 15.77 16.77 -11.72
N TYR A 194 15.19 16.65 -10.52
CA TYR A 194 15.21 15.49 -9.64
C TYR A 194 14.86 14.15 -10.33
N SER A 195 14.05 14.18 -11.38
CA SER A 195 13.67 13.02 -12.21
C SER A 195 14.84 12.33 -12.92
N LEU A 196 16.03 12.96 -12.97
CA LEU A 196 17.29 12.31 -13.36
C LEU A 196 17.64 11.16 -12.40
N ASP A 197 17.55 11.40 -11.09
CA ASP A 197 17.86 10.37 -10.07
C ASP A 197 16.88 9.19 -10.16
N MET A 198 15.63 9.46 -10.55
CA MET A 198 14.58 8.46 -10.73
C MET A 198 14.84 7.56 -11.95
N TRP A 199 15.41 8.10 -13.04
CA TRP A 199 15.91 7.28 -14.14
C TRP A 199 17.09 6.40 -13.72
N SER A 200 18.06 6.97 -13.01
CA SER A 200 19.22 6.22 -12.52
C SER A 200 18.80 5.07 -11.58
N TYR A 201 17.81 5.30 -10.70
CA TYR A 201 17.16 4.25 -9.93
C TYR A 201 16.48 3.21 -10.84
N GLY A 202 15.74 3.64 -11.86
CA GLY A 202 15.12 2.74 -12.85
C GLY A 202 16.13 1.81 -13.55
N CYS A 203 17.30 2.32 -13.91
CA CYS A 203 18.40 1.52 -14.46
C CYS A 203 18.93 0.47 -13.45
N MET A 204 19.11 0.86 -12.17
CA MET A 204 19.43 -0.09 -11.12
C MET A 204 18.34 -1.16 -11.00
N PHE A 205 17.08 -0.74 -10.90
CA PHE A 205 15.93 -1.62 -10.72
C PHE A 205 15.76 -2.62 -11.87
N ALA A 206 15.94 -2.19 -13.11
CA ALA A 206 15.97 -3.07 -14.28
C ALA A 206 17.12 -4.09 -14.21
N SER A 207 18.35 -3.65 -13.91
CA SER A 207 19.49 -4.56 -13.76
C SER A 207 19.25 -5.63 -12.70
N MET A 208 18.58 -5.22 -11.63
CA MET A 208 18.28 -6.03 -10.48
C MET A 208 17.19 -7.09 -10.76
N ILE A 209 16.00 -6.70 -11.22
CA ILE A 209 14.91 -7.66 -11.48
C ILE A 209 15.19 -8.58 -12.67
N PHE A 210 15.90 -8.10 -13.70
CA PHE A 210 16.24 -8.90 -14.87
C PHE A 210 17.57 -9.66 -14.75
N ARG A 211 18.29 -9.51 -13.62
CA ARG A 211 19.63 -10.13 -13.38
C ARG A 211 20.65 -9.79 -14.49
N LYS A 212 20.60 -8.55 -15.00
CA LYS A 212 21.40 -8.09 -16.15
C LYS A 212 22.12 -6.78 -15.81
N GLU A 213 23.39 -6.86 -15.46
CA GLU A 213 24.18 -5.69 -15.06
C GLU A 213 25.32 -5.37 -16.05
N PRO A 214 25.41 -4.12 -16.55
CA PRO A 214 24.38 -3.08 -16.54
C PRO A 214 23.23 -3.41 -17.51
N PHE A 215 22.03 -2.89 -17.26
CA PHE A 215 20.86 -3.18 -18.09
C PHE A 215 20.99 -2.56 -19.49
N PHE A 216 21.39 -1.28 -19.54
CA PHE A 216 21.80 -0.57 -20.74
C PHE A 216 23.33 -0.45 -20.79
N HIS A 217 23.97 -1.27 -21.62
CA HIS A 217 25.42 -1.40 -21.68
C HIS A 217 26.00 -0.71 -22.92
N GLY A 218 26.14 0.62 -22.90
CA GLY A 218 26.76 1.41 -23.97
C GLY A 218 28.29 1.46 -23.89
N HIS A 219 28.98 1.34 -25.04
CA HIS A 219 30.44 1.44 -25.10
C HIS A 219 30.94 2.89 -24.87
N ASP A 220 30.11 3.88 -25.22
CA ASP A 220 30.28 5.31 -24.97
C ASP A 220 28.90 5.97 -24.71
N ASN A 221 28.80 7.30 -24.67
CA ASN A 221 27.53 8.00 -24.43
C ASN A 221 26.57 7.96 -25.64
N TYR A 222 27.07 7.86 -26.88
CA TYR A 222 26.23 7.77 -28.07
C TYR A 222 25.58 6.39 -28.14
N ASP A 223 26.39 5.33 -28.02
CA ASP A 223 25.89 3.95 -27.98
C ASP A 223 25.02 3.68 -26.73
N GLN A 224 25.23 4.40 -25.62
CA GLN A 224 24.31 4.35 -24.46
C GLN A 224 22.88 4.75 -24.84
N LEU A 225 22.69 5.82 -25.62
CA LEU A 225 21.36 6.22 -26.11
C LEU A 225 20.81 5.17 -27.08
N VAL A 226 21.66 4.61 -27.97
CA VAL A 226 21.26 3.52 -28.88
C VAL A 226 20.78 2.28 -28.10
N LYS A 227 21.42 1.91 -26.99
CA LYS A 227 20.96 0.79 -26.13
C LYS A 227 19.59 1.07 -25.51
N ILE A 228 19.34 2.31 -25.07
CA ILE A 228 18.04 2.74 -24.54
C ILE A 228 16.98 2.67 -25.64
N THR A 229 17.28 3.20 -26.82
CA THR A 229 16.37 3.26 -27.98
C THR A 229 15.98 1.89 -28.51
N LYS A 230 16.88 0.91 -28.45
CA LYS A 230 16.58 -0.50 -28.78
C LYS A 230 15.58 -1.17 -27.83
N VAL A 231 15.27 -0.56 -26.69
CA VAL A 231 14.29 -1.05 -25.70
C VAL A 231 13.04 -0.17 -25.66
N LEU A 232 13.19 1.14 -25.41
CA LEU A 232 12.05 2.05 -25.28
C LEU A 232 11.44 2.48 -26.63
N GLY A 233 12.15 2.23 -27.74
CA GLY A 233 11.71 2.57 -29.09
C GLY A 233 12.18 3.95 -29.54
N THR A 234 12.20 4.16 -30.86
CA THR A 234 12.65 5.43 -31.46
C THR A 234 11.54 6.48 -31.56
N ASP A 235 10.27 6.06 -31.67
CA ASP A 235 9.14 6.98 -31.82
C ASP A 235 8.93 7.82 -30.53
N ASP A 236 8.94 7.17 -29.36
CA ASP A 236 8.89 7.84 -28.05
C ASP A 236 10.10 8.80 -27.84
N LEU A 237 11.27 8.49 -28.41
CA LEU A 237 12.46 9.36 -28.36
C LEU A 237 12.27 10.61 -29.22
N TYR A 238 11.78 10.47 -30.45
CA TYR A 238 11.51 11.62 -31.32
C TYR A 238 10.39 12.50 -30.78
N ALA A 239 9.34 11.92 -30.18
CA ALA A 239 8.30 12.69 -29.48
C ALA A 239 8.87 13.53 -28.32
N TYR A 240 9.81 12.98 -27.55
CA TYR A 240 10.54 13.72 -26.50
C TYR A 240 11.39 14.86 -27.08
N ILE A 241 12.15 14.58 -28.15
CA ILE A 241 13.01 15.58 -28.83
C ILE A 241 12.17 16.73 -29.39
N GLU A 242 11.03 16.44 -30.03
CA GLU A 242 10.11 17.43 -30.57
C GLU A 242 9.47 18.26 -29.46
N LYS A 243 8.95 17.62 -28.40
CA LYS A 243 8.29 18.28 -27.26
C LYS A 243 9.16 19.36 -26.62
N TYR A 244 10.44 19.07 -26.41
CA TYR A 244 11.39 20.02 -25.80
C TYR A 244 12.19 20.83 -26.83
N ASN A 245 12.00 20.59 -28.14
CA ASN A 245 12.74 21.21 -29.24
C ASN A 245 14.27 21.07 -29.02
N ILE A 246 14.69 19.82 -28.79
CA ILE A 246 16.08 19.43 -28.56
C ILE A 246 16.80 19.29 -29.90
N ARG A 247 18.03 19.80 -29.98
CA ARG A 247 18.90 19.57 -31.14
C ARG A 247 19.82 18.38 -30.85
N LEU A 248 19.56 17.23 -31.49
CA LEU A 248 20.51 16.11 -31.48
C LEU A 248 21.83 16.51 -32.15
N ASP A 249 22.92 15.93 -31.67
CA ASP A 249 24.21 15.91 -32.37
C ASP A 249 24.10 15.04 -33.63
N SER A 250 24.67 15.49 -34.74
CA SER A 250 24.63 14.78 -36.04
C SER A 250 25.27 13.39 -36.01
N GLN A 251 26.11 13.08 -35.01
CA GLN A 251 26.59 11.71 -34.79
C GLN A 251 25.45 10.71 -34.54
N TYR A 252 24.27 11.17 -34.10
CA TYR A 252 23.11 10.29 -33.94
C TYR A 252 22.43 9.92 -35.26
N ASP A 253 22.63 10.66 -36.35
CA ASP A 253 21.96 10.43 -37.64
C ASP A 253 22.35 9.06 -38.25
N GLU A 254 23.58 8.62 -38.03
CA GLU A 254 24.09 7.31 -38.46
C GLU A 254 23.83 6.18 -37.44
N LEU A 255 23.60 6.53 -36.16
CA LEU A 255 23.53 5.58 -35.04
C LEU A 255 22.10 5.19 -34.63
N LEU A 256 21.12 6.09 -34.80
CA LEU A 256 19.73 5.88 -34.38
C LEU A 256 18.88 5.26 -35.51
N GLY A 257 18.83 3.94 -35.54
CA GLY A 257 17.86 3.20 -36.35
C GLY A 257 16.40 3.33 -35.86
N ARG A 258 15.45 2.88 -36.67
CA ARG A 258 14.05 2.67 -36.23
C ARG A 258 13.93 1.39 -35.43
N TYR A 259 13.51 1.51 -34.18
CA TYR A 259 13.29 0.40 -33.26
C TYR A 259 11.89 0.51 -32.64
N PRO A 260 11.04 -0.52 -32.70
CA PRO A 260 9.78 -0.53 -31.96
C PRO A 260 10.05 -0.83 -30.48
N ARG A 261 9.30 -0.16 -29.59
CA ARG A 261 9.30 -0.38 -28.14
C ARG A 261 9.17 -1.87 -27.83
N LYS A 262 10.03 -2.38 -26.95
CA LYS A 262 10.04 -3.79 -26.54
C LYS A 262 9.17 -3.96 -25.30
N PRO A 263 8.27 -4.96 -25.25
CA PRO A 263 7.60 -5.29 -24.01
C PRO A 263 8.63 -5.83 -23.01
N TRP A 264 8.50 -5.44 -21.74
CA TRP A 264 9.39 -5.86 -20.66
C TRP A 264 9.46 -7.39 -20.50
N THR A 265 8.41 -8.10 -20.90
CA THR A 265 8.36 -9.57 -20.95
C THR A 265 9.46 -10.20 -21.81
N ARG A 266 10.03 -9.47 -22.78
CA ARG A 266 11.17 -9.93 -23.59
C ARG A 266 12.46 -10.18 -22.78
N PHE A 267 12.58 -9.58 -21.59
CA PHE A 267 13.75 -9.73 -20.72
C PHE A 267 13.54 -10.77 -19.61
N ILE A 268 12.38 -11.43 -19.58
CA ILE A 268 12.10 -12.53 -18.65
C ILE A 268 12.82 -13.79 -19.12
N THR A 269 13.52 -14.44 -18.20
CA THR A 269 14.20 -15.72 -18.36
C THR A 269 13.81 -16.66 -17.21
N SER A 270 14.06 -17.96 -17.35
CA SER A 270 13.82 -18.94 -16.28
C SER A 270 14.60 -18.63 -14.99
N GLU A 271 15.75 -17.96 -15.07
CA GLU A 271 16.54 -17.54 -13.89
C GLU A 271 15.89 -16.36 -13.16
N ASN A 272 15.36 -15.39 -13.90
CA ASN A 272 14.91 -14.10 -13.33
C ASN A 272 13.40 -14.02 -13.09
N GLN A 273 12.57 -14.91 -13.68
CA GLN A 273 11.11 -14.89 -13.56
C GLN A 273 10.61 -14.82 -12.11
N ARG A 274 11.30 -15.46 -11.16
CA ARG A 274 10.96 -15.44 -9.72
C ARG A 274 11.05 -14.05 -9.05
N TYR A 275 11.67 -13.07 -9.69
CA TYR A 275 11.80 -11.69 -9.21
C TYR A 275 10.82 -10.72 -9.89
N ILE A 276 10.00 -11.21 -10.82
CA ILE A 276 9.24 -10.38 -11.75
C ILE A 276 7.74 -10.57 -11.49
N SER A 277 7.07 -9.47 -11.19
CA SER A 277 5.61 -9.39 -11.08
C SER A 277 5.06 -8.29 -12.00
N ASN A 278 3.74 -8.25 -12.20
CA ASN A 278 3.11 -7.22 -13.01
C ASN A 278 3.34 -5.82 -12.41
N GLU A 279 3.33 -5.72 -11.07
CA GLU A 279 3.61 -4.49 -10.33
C GLU A 279 5.06 -4.05 -10.50
N ALA A 280 6.01 -4.98 -10.54
CA ALA A 280 7.42 -4.69 -10.80
C ALA A 280 7.64 -4.13 -12.22
N ILE A 281 6.96 -4.72 -13.21
CA ILE A 281 7.01 -4.27 -14.61
C ILE A 281 6.35 -2.90 -14.76
N ASP A 282 5.16 -2.70 -14.21
CA ASP A 282 4.42 -1.42 -14.21
C ASP A 282 5.22 -0.30 -13.52
N PHE A 283 5.81 -0.59 -12.36
CA PHE A 283 6.68 0.36 -11.67
C PHE A 283 7.92 0.72 -12.50
N LEU A 284 8.58 -0.27 -13.12
CA LEU A 284 9.75 0.00 -13.97
C LEU A 284 9.37 0.84 -15.21
N ASP A 285 8.25 0.56 -15.86
CA ASP A 285 7.79 1.29 -17.05
C ASP A 285 7.54 2.78 -16.75
N LYS A 286 7.05 3.09 -15.54
CA LYS A 286 6.81 4.44 -15.05
C LYS A 286 8.08 5.16 -14.55
N LEU A 287 9.22 4.47 -14.43
CA LEU A 287 10.52 5.08 -14.17
C LEU A 287 11.31 5.30 -15.47
N LEU A 288 11.34 4.31 -16.37
CA LEU A 288 12.11 4.36 -17.61
C LEU A 288 11.30 5.00 -18.75
N ARG A 289 11.06 6.31 -18.59
CA ARG A 289 10.50 7.21 -19.62
C ARG A 289 11.56 8.15 -20.16
N TYR A 290 11.54 8.42 -21.47
CA TYR A 290 12.39 9.46 -22.06
C TYR A 290 12.08 10.81 -21.45
N ASP A 291 10.80 11.19 -21.49
CA ASP A 291 10.31 12.40 -20.87
C ASP A 291 10.49 12.34 -19.36
N HIS A 292 11.40 13.18 -18.87
CA HIS A 292 11.74 13.31 -17.47
C HIS A 292 10.53 13.77 -16.64
N GLN A 293 9.59 14.52 -17.23
CA GLN A 293 8.33 14.91 -16.59
C GLN A 293 7.34 13.74 -16.41
N GLU A 294 7.41 12.68 -17.22
CA GLU A 294 6.52 11.51 -17.08
C GLU A 294 6.98 10.51 -16.01
N ARG A 295 8.25 10.58 -15.58
CA ARG A 295 8.81 9.66 -14.59
C ARG A 295 8.15 9.89 -13.23
N LEU A 296 7.91 8.82 -12.48
CA LEU A 296 7.50 8.93 -11.07
C LEU A 296 8.53 9.75 -10.29
N THR A 297 8.05 10.67 -9.46
CA THR A 297 8.82 11.26 -8.36
C THR A 297 9.14 10.19 -7.32
N ALA A 298 10.13 10.42 -6.45
CA ALA A 298 10.45 9.51 -5.35
C ALA A 298 9.21 9.22 -4.47
N ARG A 299 8.40 10.25 -4.19
CA ARG A 299 7.14 10.11 -3.43
C ARG A 299 6.07 9.28 -4.13
N GLU A 300 5.84 9.51 -5.42
CA GLU A 300 4.89 8.71 -6.20
C GLU A 300 5.37 7.26 -6.40
N ALA A 301 6.70 7.08 -6.49
CA ALA A 301 7.32 5.76 -6.54
C ALA A 301 7.00 4.98 -5.26
N GLN A 302 7.23 5.55 -4.07
CA GLN A 302 6.86 4.94 -2.77
C GLN A 302 5.38 4.51 -2.69
N GLY A 303 4.49 5.22 -3.39
CA GLY A 303 3.06 4.91 -3.45
C GLY A 303 2.65 3.83 -4.45
N GLN A 304 3.57 3.31 -5.28
CA GLN A 304 3.21 2.29 -6.28
C GLN A 304 2.87 0.93 -5.64
N PRO A 305 1.95 0.14 -6.22
CA PRO A 305 1.57 -1.19 -5.72
C PRO A 305 2.75 -2.12 -5.46
N TYR A 306 3.84 -1.99 -6.23
CA TYR A 306 5.08 -2.74 -6.03
C TYR A 306 5.65 -2.62 -4.61
N PHE A 307 5.60 -1.42 -4.01
CA PHE A 307 6.10 -1.19 -2.66
C PHE A 307 5.04 -1.33 -1.57
N VAL A 308 3.73 -1.35 -1.91
CA VAL A 308 2.67 -1.59 -0.92
C VAL A 308 2.85 -2.94 -0.20
N GLY A 309 3.55 -3.91 -0.82
CA GLY A 309 3.99 -5.15 -0.18
C GLY A 309 5.28 -5.06 0.67
N THR A 310 6.10 -4.01 0.53
CA THR A 310 7.42 -3.86 1.19
C THR A 310 7.51 -2.72 2.21
N THR A 311 6.72 -1.65 2.07
CA THR A 311 6.71 -0.49 2.99
C THR A 311 6.19 -0.82 4.40
N MET A 312 5.67 -2.04 4.62
CA MET A 312 5.23 -2.51 5.94
C MET A 312 6.38 -2.97 6.88
N LEU A 313 7.62 -2.50 6.66
CA LEU A 313 8.81 -3.07 7.34
C LEU A 313 9.88 -2.09 7.86
N LEU A 314 9.76 -0.77 7.67
CA LEU A 314 10.66 0.21 8.29
C LEU A 314 9.91 1.45 8.83
N CYS A 315 10.54 2.13 9.78
CA CYS A 315 9.85 2.94 10.78
C CYS A 315 9.94 4.45 10.50
N ASN A 316 8.80 5.10 10.22
CA ASN A 316 8.37 6.45 10.66
C ASN A 316 7.34 7.07 9.70
N TYR A 317 6.04 7.05 10.03
CA TYR A 317 5.01 7.81 9.31
C TYR A 317 4.47 8.98 10.14
N LYS A 318 5.15 10.13 10.10
CA LYS A 318 4.57 11.40 10.56
C LYS A 318 3.70 12.01 9.45
N ARG A 319 2.39 11.93 9.66
CA ARG A 319 1.31 12.71 9.02
C ARG A 319 1.17 12.66 7.48
N SER A 320 0.13 11.97 7.06
CA SER A 320 -0.99 12.65 6.39
C SER A 320 -2.26 12.40 7.23
N HIS A 321 -2.99 13.46 7.58
CA HIS A 321 -3.92 13.44 8.74
C HIS A 321 -5.40 13.70 8.40
N LEU A 322 -5.80 13.71 7.11
CA LEU A 322 -7.18 14.05 6.72
C LEU A 322 -7.99 12.93 6.04
N HIS A 323 -7.38 11.85 5.54
CA HIS A 323 -8.14 10.78 4.85
C HIS A 323 -8.32 9.48 5.67
N VAL A 324 -7.53 9.26 6.72
CA VAL A 324 -7.60 8.03 7.54
C VAL A 324 -8.63 8.14 8.68
N SER A 325 -9.04 9.35 9.07
CA SER A 325 -9.97 9.57 10.20
C SER A 325 -11.37 8.98 9.96
N ARG A 326 -11.87 8.98 8.72
CA ARG A 326 -13.18 8.36 8.39
C ARG A 326 -13.17 6.83 8.52
N LEU A 327 -12.05 6.17 8.18
CA LEU A 327 -11.99 4.71 8.00
C LEU A 327 -11.90 3.87 9.28
N LEU A 328 -11.77 4.49 10.48
CA LEU A 328 -11.74 3.77 11.76
C LEU A 328 -13.00 4.01 12.63
N THR A 329 -14.02 4.66 12.07
CA THR A 329 -15.27 5.02 12.76
C THR A 329 -16.49 4.36 12.14
N ILE A 330 -16.31 3.37 11.27
CA ILE A 330 -17.39 2.79 10.48
C ILE A 330 -18.24 1.87 11.37
N VAL A 331 -19.56 2.03 11.26
CA VAL A 331 -20.55 1.10 11.79
C VAL A 331 -21.34 0.55 10.61
N SER A 332 -21.34 -0.77 10.44
CA SER A 332 -22.21 -1.50 9.52
C SER A 332 -23.37 -2.09 10.31
N SER A 333 -24.54 -2.24 9.70
CA SER A 333 -25.63 -3.02 10.31
C SER A 333 -26.50 -3.68 9.25
N TYR A 334 -26.78 -4.97 9.41
CA TYR A 334 -27.73 -5.65 8.54
C TYR A 334 -29.13 -5.04 8.67
N TRP A 335 -29.81 -4.94 7.53
CA TRP A 335 -31.21 -4.55 7.44
C TRP A 335 -31.95 -5.52 6.52
N GLY A 336 -33.15 -5.94 6.93
CA GLY A 336 -33.99 -6.89 6.21
C GLY A 336 -34.43 -8.08 7.08
N GLN A 337 -33.69 -8.42 8.14
CA GLN A 337 -33.96 -9.63 8.93
C GLN A 337 -35.12 -9.51 9.95
N ASN A 338 -35.42 -8.30 10.46
CA ASN A 338 -36.41 -8.06 11.53
C ASN A 338 -36.31 -9.03 12.74
N SER A 339 -35.09 -9.37 13.18
CA SER A 339 -34.91 -10.30 14.31
C SER A 339 -35.53 -9.78 15.60
N TYR A 340 -35.75 -8.46 15.75
CA TYR A 340 -36.53 -7.91 16.85
C TYR A 340 -37.97 -8.45 16.82
N GLY A 341 -38.64 -8.40 15.67
CA GLY A 341 -40.03 -8.84 15.54
C GLY A 341 -40.24 -10.36 15.61
N VAL A 342 -39.17 -11.15 15.44
CA VAL A 342 -39.19 -12.60 15.73
C VAL A 342 -39.24 -12.86 17.23
N GLY A 343 -38.55 -12.04 18.05
CA GLY A 343 -38.49 -12.19 19.50
C GLY A 343 -39.53 -11.40 20.30
N HIS A 344 -40.25 -10.46 19.69
CA HIS A 344 -41.12 -9.52 20.40
C HIS A 344 -42.46 -9.26 19.68
N SER A 345 -43.54 -9.26 20.47
CA SER A 345 -44.90 -8.97 20.02
C SER A 345 -45.19 -7.47 19.75
N ASP A 346 -44.32 -6.56 20.19
CA ASP A 346 -44.49 -5.12 19.95
C ASP A 346 -44.10 -4.72 18.52
N ILE A 347 -45.13 -4.45 17.70
CA ILE A 347 -44.99 -3.97 16.33
C ILE A 347 -44.37 -2.56 16.21
N ALA A 348 -44.37 -1.76 17.29
CA ALA A 348 -43.79 -0.41 17.26
C ALA A 348 -42.29 -0.46 17.01
N ASN A 349 -41.61 -1.50 17.50
CA ASN A 349 -40.16 -1.70 17.34
C ASN A 349 -39.77 -2.70 16.23
N HIS A 350 -40.74 -3.35 15.57
CA HIS A 350 -40.47 -4.13 14.34
C HIS A 350 -39.78 -3.27 13.27
N GLN A 351 -38.93 -3.91 12.47
CA GLN A 351 -38.11 -3.31 11.43
C GLN A 351 -38.89 -2.33 10.55
N LYS A 352 -38.33 -1.12 10.40
CA LYS A 352 -38.86 -0.04 9.57
C LYS A 352 -38.25 -0.07 8.16
N ARG A 353 -38.72 0.81 7.28
CA ARG A 353 -38.11 1.01 5.95
C ARG A 353 -36.64 1.41 6.07
N LEU A 354 -35.82 1.00 5.10
CA LEU A 354 -34.38 1.26 5.09
C LEU A 354 -34.02 2.75 5.30
N SER A 355 -34.78 3.66 4.66
CA SER A 355 -34.59 5.11 4.77
C SER A 355 -34.66 5.64 6.21
N TYR A 356 -35.53 5.07 7.06
CA TYR A 356 -35.66 5.46 8.48
C TYR A 356 -34.33 5.31 9.24
N TYR A 357 -33.58 4.23 8.97
CA TYR A 357 -32.29 3.95 9.60
C TYR A 357 -31.15 4.84 9.05
N CYS A 358 -31.34 5.44 7.88
CA CYS A 358 -30.39 6.31 7.21
C CYS A 358 -30.50 7.80 7.58
N GLU A 359 -31.47 8.17 8.44
CA GLU A 359 -31.73 9.58 8.80
C GLU A 359 -30.60 10.25 9.59
N ASP A 360 -29.78 9.48 10.32
CA ASP A 360 -28.64 10.01 11.07
C ASP A 360 -27.32 9.29 10.74
N ASN A 361 -26.23 9.70 11.39
CA ASN A 361 -24.87 9.24 11.12
C ASN A 361 -24.40 8.05 11.99
N SER A 362 -25.30 7.33 12.66
CA SER A 362 -24.95 6.16 13.48
C SER A 362 -24.38 5.00 12.67
N ILE A 363 -25.00 4.67 11.54
CA ILE A 363 -24.65 3.55 10.65
C ILE A 363 -24.19 4.13 9.31
N ASP A 364 -23.10 3.62 8.75
CA ASP A 364 -22.51 4.05 7.47
C ASP A 364 -22.76 3.06 6.33
N VAL A 365 -22.95 1.78 6.66
CA VAL A 365 -23.11 0.67 5.70
C VAL A 365 -24.32 -0.19 6.07
N PHE A 366 -25.17 -0.49 5.09
CA PHE A 366 -26.31 -1.39 5.24
C PHE A 366 -26.24 -2.53 4.22
N PRO A 367 -25.81 -3.74 4.62
CA PRO A 367 -26.05 -4.94 3.83
C PRO A 367 -27.53 -5.34 3.94
N ILE A 368 -28.19 -5.41 2.79
CA ILE A 368 -29.59 -5.84 2.68
C ILE A 368 -29.62 -7.38 2.78
N ALA A 369 -30.20 -7.87 3.86
CA ALA A 369 -30.20 -9.27 4.29
C ALA A 369 -31.61 -9.89 4.21
N PHE A 370 -31.86 -10.97 3.46
CA PHE A 370 -30.93 -11.73 2.63
C PHE A 370 -31.51 -12.14 1.28
N LEU A 371 -30.65 -12.23 0.26
CA LEU A 371 -30.87 -13.13 -0.87
C LEU A 371 -30.48 -14.54 -0.42
N ASN A 372 -31.48 -15.29 0.03
CA ASN A 372 -31.32 -16.56 0.72
C ASN A 372 -31.58 -17.79 -0.18
N VAL A 373 -31.93 -17.60 -1.46
CA VAL A 373 -32.03 -18.68 -2.45
C VAL A 373 -31.33 -18.25 -3.74
N PHE A 374 -30.30 -19.00 -4.16
CA PHE A 374 -29.55 -18.66 -5.38
C PHE A 374 -30.27 -19.10 -6.67
N PHE A 375 -30.90 -20.27 -6.65
CA PHE A 375 -31.53 -20.90 -7.82
C PHE A 375 -32.97 -21.29 -7.51
N GLY A 376 -33.88 -20.31 -7.59
CA GLY A 376 -35.32 -20.51 -7.46
C GLY A 376 -36.02 -20.84 -8.78
N PRO A 377 -37.37 -20.85 -8.79
CA PRO A 377 -38.16 -21.02 -10.01
C PRO A 377 -37.75 -20.03 -11.11
N GLY A 378 -37.67 -20.52 -12.35
CA GLY A 378 -37.13 -19.76 -13.48
C GLY A 378 -35.60 -19.61 -13.50
N ASN A 379 -34.86 -20.29 -12.61
CA ASN A 379 -33.42 -20.11 -12.38
C ASN A 379 -33.05 -18.66 -11.98
N VAL A 380 -33.96 -18.00 -11.25
CA VAL A 380 -33.80 -16.65 -10.69
C VAL A 380 -33.68 -16.78 -9.16
N PRO A 381 -32.81 -16.00 -8.49
CA PRO A 381 -32.72 -16.03 -7.03
C PRO A 381 -34.01 -15.56 -6.34
N SER A 382 -34.14 -15.83 -5.05
CA SER A 382 -35.16 -15.24 -4.17
C SER A 382 -34.51 -14.60 -2.95
N LEU A 383 -35.22 -13.64 -2.36
CA LEU A 383 -34.81 -12.85 -1.21
C LEU A 383 -35.97 -12.74 -0.21
N ASN A 384 -35.63 -12.70 1.07
CA ASN A 384 -36.58 -12.53 2.15
C ASN A 384 -36.08 -11.42 3.08
N LEU A 385 -36.78 -10.29 3.07
CA LEU A 385 -36.54 -9.12 3.92
C LEU A 385 -37.61 -9.04 5.04
N ALA A 386 -37.94 -10.21 5.59
CA ALA A 386 -38.89 -10.43 6.68
C ALA A 386 -40.21 -9.66 6.45
N ASN A 387 -40.64 -8.88 7.45
CA ASN A 387 -41.87 -8.09 7.43
C ASN A 387 -41.90 -6.96 6.37
N THR A 388 -40.81 -6.73 5.64
CA THR A 388 -40.69 -5.62 4.69
C THR A 388 -40.92 -6.03 3.24
N CYS A 389 -40.28 -7.10 2.78
CA CYS A 389 -40.52 -7.64 1.44
C CYS A 389 -40.08 -9.11 1.33
N ASN A 390 -40.99 -10.03 1.04
CA ASN A 390 -40.71 -11.47 0.96
C ASN A 390 -41.64 -12.17 -0.05
N PRO A 391 -41.33 -13.39 -0.53
CA PRO A 391 -42.13 -14.06 -1.56
C PRO A 391 -43.49 -14.63 -1.10
N THR A 392 -43.79 -14.58 0.20
CA THR A 392 -45.07 -15.03 0.77
C THR A 392 -46.08 -13.87 0.86
N ASP A 393 -45.63 -12.70 1.32
CA ASP A 393 -46.49 -11.54 1.58
C ASP A 393 -46.54 -10.54 0.42
N ASN A 394 -45.66 -10.67 -0.58
CA ASN A 394 -45.57 -9.75 -1.71
C ASN A 394 -45.65 -10.47 -3.07
N ALA A 395 -46.19 -9.77 -4.06
CA ALA A 395 -46.21 -10.25 -5.44
C ALA A 395 -44.78 -10.52 -5.97
N THR A 396 -44.59 -11.65 -6.65
CA THR A 396 -43.33 -12.02 -7.30
C THR A 396 -43.36 -11.76 -8.80
N PHE A 397 -42.18 -11.72 -9.46
CA PHE A 397 -42.14 -11.69 -10.91
C PHE A 397 -42.69 -13.01 -11.49
N PRO A 398 -43.49 -12.98 -12.58
CA PRO A 398 -44.13 -14.17 -13.15
C PRO A 398 -43.15 -15.32 -13.42
N GLY A 399 -43.50 -16.53 -12.96
CA GLY A 399 -42.67 -17.72 -13.10
C GLY A 399 -41.48 -17.81 -12.13
N THR A 400 -41.34 -16.87 -11.18
CA THR A 400 -40.25 -16.82 -10.21
C THR A 400 -40.76 -16.74 -8.77
N ALA A 401 -39.86 -16.99 -7.81
CA ALA A 401 -40.07 -16.66 -6.41
C ALA A 401 -39.39 -15.34 -6.00
N LEU A 402 -39.05 -14.44 -6.95
CA LEU A 402 -38.39 -13.17 -6.63
C LEU A 402 -39.44 -12.08 -6.34
N PRO A 403 -39.55 -11.56 -5.10
CA PRO A 403 -40.54 -10.54 -4.77
C PRO A 403 -40.26 -9.17 -5.43
N ILE A 404 -41.33 -8.45 -5.74
CA ILE A 404 -41.29 -7.12 -6.36
C ILE A 404 -41.23 -6.05 -5.26
N CYS A 405 -40.02 -5.71 -4.83
CA CYS A 405 -39.75 -4.75 -3.76
C CYS A 405 -39.44 -3.33 -4.28
N SER A 406 -40.10 -2.90 -5.35
CA SER A 406 -39.72 -1.72 -6.15
C SER A 406 -39.73 -0.40 -5.35
N PHE A 407 -40.51 -0.33 -4.28
CA PHE A 407 -40.54 0.81 -3.35
C PHE A 407 -39.16 1.09 -2.71
N LEU A 408 -38.31 0.07 -2.54
CA LEU A 408 -36.95 0.22 -1.99
C LEU A 408 -36.04 1.06 -2.88
N ALA A 409 -36.37 1.27 -4.16
CA ALA A 409 -35.60 2.15 -5.04
C ALA A 409 -35.46 3.57 -4.45
N SER A 410 -36.54 4.07 -3.83
CA SER A 410 -36.56 5.37 -3.16
C SER A 410 -35.72 5.39 -1.89
N ASP A 411 -35.80 4.34 -1.07
CA ASP A 411 -35.06 4.24 0.20
C ASP A 411 -33.55 4.12 -0.04
N ILE A 412 -33.14 3.24 -0.96
CA ILE A 412 -31.74 3.03 -1.34
C ILE A 412 -31.15 4.36 -1.85
N SER A 413 -31.85 5.05 -2.75
CA SER A 413 -31.42 6.35 -3.29
C SER A 413 -31.29 7.41 -2.20
N ALA A 414 -32.25 7.47 -1.26
CA ALA A 414 -32.20 8.40 -0.13
C ALA A 414 -30.99 8.11 0.78
N CYS A 415 -30.72 6.86 1.11
CA CYS A 415 -29.55 6.46 1.90
C CYS A 415 -28.23 6.78 1.18
N GLN A 416 -28.10 6.43 -0.11
CA GLN A 416 -26.92 6.72 -0.91
C GLN A 416 -26.66 8.24 -1.01
N SER A 417 -27.71 9.06 -1.13
CA SER A 417 -27.57 10.53 -1.13
C SER A 417 -27.01 11.09 0.18
N LYS A 418 -27.22 10.38 1.30
CA LYS A 418 -26.66 10.68 2.63
C LYS A 418 -25.27 10.04 2.85
N GLY A 419 -24.66 9.50 1.79
CA GLY A 419 -23.34 8.88 1.82
C GLY A 419 -23.29 7.50 2.47
N LYS A 420 -24.43 6.82 2.62
CA LYS A 420 -24.49 5.44 3.10
C LYS A 420 -24.14 4.48 1.97
N LEU A 421 -23.35 3.44 2.26
CA LEU A 421 -23.12 2.35 1.31
C LEU A 421 -24.19 1.27 1.49
N ILE A 422 -24.84 0.87 0.40
CA ILE A 422 -25.87 -0.18 0.43
C ILE A 422 -25.37 -1.39 -0.35
N THR A 423 -25.20 -2.54 0.32
CA THR A 423 -24.75 -3.79 -0.32
C THR A 423 -25.86 -4.84 -0.31
N LEU A 424 -25.76 -5.85 -1.18
CA LEU A 424 -26.64 -7.03 -1.13
C LEU A 424 -25.94 -8.15 -0.36
N SER A 425 -26.55 -8.66 0.70
CA SER A 425 -26.03 -9.84 1.40
C SER A 425 -26.62 -11.12 0.82
N LEU A 426 -25.73 -12.06 0.49
CA LEU A 426 -26.03 -13.36 -0.08
C LEU A 426 -25.85 -14.44 1.00
N GLY A 427 -26.87 -15.26 1.24
CA GLY A 427 -26.83 -16.33 2.23
C GLY A 427 -27.74 -16.11 3.44
N GLY A 428 -27.15 -16.11 4.63
CA GLY A 428 -27.81 -16.18 5.94
C GLY A 428 -28.12 -17.61 6.40
N ALA A 429 -28.35 -17.77 7.70
CA ALA A 429 -28.54 -19.05 8.41
C ALA A 429 -29.62 -19.99 7.85
N THR A 430 -30.61 -19.46 7.12
CA THR A 430 -31.71 -20.24 6.53
C THR A 430 -31.89 -19.95 5.05
N GLY A 431 -31.42 -20.87 4.19
CA GLY A 431 -31.47 -20.68 2.75
C GLY A 431 -31.04 -21.89 1.92
N ALA A 432 -31.18 -21.75 0.60
CA ALA A 432 -30.72 -22.70 -0.41
C ALA A 432 -29.64 -22.03 -1.28
N VAL A 433 -28.39 -22.10 -0.79
CA VAL A 433 -27.23 -21.40 -1.35
C VAL A 433 -26.05 -22.36 -1.59
N GLY A 434 -25.13 -21.95 -2.47
CA GLY A 434 -24.00 -22.76 -2.92
C GLY A 434 -23.79 -22.69 -4.44
N LEU A 435 -22.57 -22.98 -4.89
CA LEU A 435 -22.17 -22.96 -6.31
C LEU A 435 -21.47 -24.27 -6.67
N SER A 436 -21.75 -24.84 -7.84
CA SER A 436 -21.26 -26.17 -8.25
C SER A 436 -20.10 -26.17 -9.25
N SER A 437 -19.80 -25.02 -9.87
CA SER A 437 -18.69 -24.86 -10.83
C SER A 437 -18.35 -23.39 -11.08
N ASP A 438 -17.16 -23.13 -11.62
CA ASP A 438 -16.74 -21.80 -12.08
C ASP A 438 -17.66 -21.19 -13.15
N SER A 439 -18.22 -22.05 -14.01
CA SER A 439 -19.21 -21.65 -15.02
C SER A 439 -20.51 -21.18 -14.36
N GLN A 440 -21.05 -21.96 -13.41
CA GLN A 440 -22.23 -21.55 -12.65
C GLN A 440 -21.96 -20.30 -11.81
N ALA A 441 -20.79 -20.19 -11.17
CA ALA A 441 -20.38 -19.00 -10.42
C ALA A 441 -20.31 -17.74 -11.29
N SER A 442 -19.76 -17.85 -12.51
CA SER A 442 -19.69 -16.75 -13.48
C SER A 442 -21.07 -16.36 -14.00
N ALA A 443 -21.93 -17.33 -14.31
CA ALA A 443 -23.31 -17.08 -14.76
C ALA A 443 -24.17 -16.46 -13.63
N PHE A 444 -23.98 -16.89 -12.38
CA PHE A 444 -24.65 -16.31 -11.22
C PHE A 444 -24.15 -14.89 -10.93
N ALA A 445 -22.85 -14.61 -11.10
CA ALA A 445 -22.30 -13.26 -11.04
C ALA A 445 -22.93 -12.33 -12.09
N ASP A 446 -23.08 -12.79 -13.34
CA ASP A 446 -23.76 -12.03 -14.41
C ASP A 446 -25.26 -11.80 -14.08
N LEU A 447 -25.93 -12.77 -13.46
CA LEU A 447 -27.32 -12.66 -13.02
C LEU A 447 -27.48 -11.61 -11.90
N ILE A 448 -26.67 -11.70 -10.84
CA ILE A 448 -26.66 -10.72 -9.73
C ILE A 448 -26.30 -9.32 -10.25
N TRP A 449 -25.35 -9.21 -11.17
CA TRP A 449 -24.99 -7.95 -11.81
C TRP A 449 -26.18 -7.29 -12.53
N ASN A 450 -26.96 -8.07 -13.27
CA ASN A 450 -28.12 -7.59 -14.03
C ASN A 450 -29.36 -7.29 -13.17
N LEU A 451 -29.53 -7.99 -12.05
CA LEU A 451 -30.66 -7.80 -11.12
C LEU A 451 -30.45 -6.66 -10.12
N PHE A 452 -29.24 -6.46 -9.61
CA PHE A 452 -28.98 -5.59 -8.44
C PHE A 452 -27.88 -4.54 -8.63
N LEU A 453 -26.90 -4.79 -9.50
CA LEU A 453 -25.76 -3.90 -9.73
C LEU A 453 -25.91 -3.16 -11.07
N GLY A 454 -24.80 -2.80 -11.73
CA GLY A 454 -24.76 -1.95 -12.92
C GLY A 454 -25.24 -2.59 -14.24
N GLY A 455 -25.73 -3.84 -14.21
CA GLY A 455 -26.34 -4.48 -15.37
C GLY A 455 -27.81 -4.08 -15.58
N LYS A 456 -28.52 -4.80 -16.46
CA LYS A 456 -29.92 -4.51 -16.80
C LYS A 456 -30.75 -5.79 -16.82
N SER A 457 -31.95 -5.72 -16.26
CA SER A 457 -32.99 -6.76 -16.34
C SER A 457 -34.39 -6.13 -16.28
N SER A 458 -35.40 -6.80 -16.81
CA SER A 458 -36.81 -6.48 -16.57
C SER A 458 -37.30 -6.96 -15.18
N THR A 459 -36.57 -7.87 -14.53
CA THR A 459 -36.93 -8.51 -13.25
C THR A 459 -36.16 -7.93 -12.05
N ARG A 460 -35.77 -6.65 -12.09
CA ARG A 460 -35.04 -6.01 -10.97
C ARG A 460 -35.96 -5.80 -9.77
N PRO A 461 -35.73 -6.45 -8.61
CA PRO A 461 -36.65 -6.40 -7.48
C PRO A 461 -36.66 -5.03 -6.80
N PHE A 462 -35.53 -4.30 -6.82
CA PHE A 462 -35.41 -2.94 -6.28
C PHE A 462 -35.57 -1.87 -7.37
N GLY A 463 -36.27 -2.18 -8.46
CA GLY A 463 -36.48 -1.28 -9.59
C GLY A 463 -35.17 -0.78 -10.20
N THR A 464 -35.04 0.54 -10.35
CA THR A 464 -33.87 1.19 -10.96
C THR A 464 -32.67 1.38 -10.02
N ALA A 465 -32.76 0.99 -8.75
CA ALA A 465 -31.64 1.16 -7.81
C ALA A 465 -30.44 0.29 -8.20
N ILE A 466 -29.23 0.85 -8.03
CA ILE A 466 -27.95 0.17 -8.22
C ILE A 466 -27.24 0.16 -6.87
N LEU A 467 -26.98 -1.04 -6.35
CA LEU A 467 -26.30 -1.21 -5.07
C LEU A 467 -24.79 -0.96 -5.19
N ASP A 468 -24.15 -0.64 -4.07
CA ASP A 468 -22.73 -0.28 -4.00
C ASP A 468 -21.81 -1.49 -3.87
N GLY A 469 -22.34 -2.69 -3.66
CA GLY A 469 -21.51 -3.88 -3.47
C GLY A 469 -22.27 -5.14 -3.11
N ILE A 470 -21.50 -6.20 -2.85
CA ILE A 470 -21.96 -7.51 -2.41
C ILE A 470 -21.36 -7.83 -1.06
N ASP A 471 -22.14 -8.49 -0.23
CA ASP A 471 -21.74 -9.09 1.03
C ASP A 471 -21.98 -10.61 0.97
N LEU A 472 -21.04 -11.42 1.48
CA LEU A 472 -21.14 -12.88 1.49
C LEU A 472 -21.29 -13.39 2.93
N ASP A 473 -22.50 -13.82 3.29
CA ASP A 473 -22.85 -14.40 4.59
C ASP A 473 -23.20 -15.89 4.40
N ILE A 474 -22.21 -16.68 4.01
CA ILE A 474 -22.43 -18.07 3.56
C ILE A 474 -22.31 -19.03 4.75
N GLU A 475 -23.44 -19.24 5.43
CA GLU A 475 -23.54 -20.12 6.60
C GLU A 475 -23.75 -21.61 6.26
N GLY A 476 -23.95 -21.95 4.97
CA GLY A 476 -24.23 -23.31 4.53
C GLY A 476 -23.98 -23.56 3.04
N GLY A 477 -24.12 -24.83 2.63
CA GLY A 477 -23.82 -25.27 1.27
C GLY A 477 -22.35 -25.61 1.06
N THR A 478 -21.82 -25.30 -0.12
CA THR A 478 -20.43 -25.58 -0.51
C THR A 478 -19.57 -24.33 -0.48
N SER A 479 -18.31 -24.47 -0.07
CA SER A 479 -17.32 -23.40 0.05
C SER A 479 -16.66 -22.97 -1.26
N ASN A 480 -16.95 -23.64 -2.37
CA ASN A 480 -16.19 -23.51 -3.61
C ASN A 480 -16.74 -22.39 -4.52
N TYR A 481 -15.91 -21.96 -5.49
CA TYR A 481 -16.24 -21.08 -6.62
C TYR A 481 -16.69 -19.63 -6.31
N TYR A 482 -16.91 -19.24 -5.04
CA TYR A 482 -17.19 -17.83 -4.71
C TYR A 482 -16.05 -16.86 -5.08
N ALA A 483 -14.81 -17.33 -5.12
CA ALA A 483 -13.69 -16.52 -5.62
C ALA A 483 -13.91 -16.11 -7.09
N THR A 484 -14.34 -17.06 -7.93
CA THR A 484 -14.68 -16.84 -9.35
C THR A 484 -15.89 -15.92 -9.51
N PHE A 485 -16.91 -16.09 -8.66
CA PHE A 485 -18.06 -15.15 -8.60
C PHE A 485 -17.61 -13.72 -8.30
N VAL A 486 -16.76 -13.52 -7.27
CA VAL A 486 -16.23 -12.19 -6.90
C VAL A 486 -15.35 -11.60 -7.99
N ASP A 487 -14.42 -12.38 -8.55
CA ASP A 487 -13.52 -11.91 -9.61
C ASP A 487 -14.31 -11.57 -10.90
N ARG A 488 -15.41 -12.28 -11.20
CA ARG A 488 -16.33 -11.93 -12.29
C ARG A 488 -17.06 -10.61 -12.05
N ILE A 489 -17.67 -10.39 -10.88
CA ILE A 489 -18.33 -9.09 -10.58
C ILE A 489 -17.30 -7.95 -10.58
N ARG A 490 -16.07 -8.17 -10.09
CA ARG A 490 -14.98 -7.18 -10.16
C ARG A 490 -14.64 -6.79 -11.60
N SER A 491 -14.58 -7.76 -12.52
CA SER A 491 -14.36 -7.52 -13.96
C SER A 491 -15.47 -6.65 -14.57
N LEU A 492 -16.74 -6.97 -14.30
CA LEU A 492 -17.90 -6.18 -14.74
C LEU A 492 -17.89 -4.76 -14.15
N GLY A 493 -17.55 -4.64 -12.86
CA GLY A 493 -17.40 -3.37 -12.16
C GLY A 493 -16.35 -2.47 -12.79
N GLN A 494 -15.15 -3.01 -13.05
CA GLN A 494 -14.06 -2.30 -13.74
C GLN A 494 -14.49 -1.77 -15.12
N ALA A 495 -15.17 -2.60 -15.93
CA ALA A 495 -15.67 -2.19 -17.23
C ALA A 495 -16.74 -1.07 -17.16
N SER A 496 -17.48 -0.98 -16.04
CA SER A 496 -18.48 0.08 -15.81
C SER A 496 -17.91 1.40 -15.30
N GLY A 497 -16.64 1.44 -14.87
CA GLY A 497 -16.03 2.60 -14.22
C GLY A 497 -16.53 2.91 -12.78
N ARG A 498 -17.59 2.24 -12.30
CA ARG A 498 -18.07 2.37 -10.91
C ARG A 498 -17.31 1.40 -9.99
N LYS A 499 -16.87 1.90 -8.84
CA LYS A 499 -16.30 1.06 -7.77
C LYS A 499 -17.42 0.32 -7.04
N TYR A 500 -17.23 -0.98 -6.83
CA TYR A 500 -18.09 -1.81 -5.99
C TYR A 500 -17.32 -2.35 -4.78
N TYR A 501 -18.00 -2.47 -3.65
CA TYR A 501 -17.48 -2.99 -2.39
C TYR A 501 -17.78 -4.48 -2.28
N PHE A 502 -16.91 -5.22 -1.57
CA PHE A 502 -17.06 -6.64 -1.31
C PHE A 502 -16.74 -6.90 0.15
N THR A 503 -17.72 -7.37 0.91
CA THR A 503 -17.59 -7.78 2.31
C THR A 503 -17.93 -9.27 2.45
N ALA A 504 -17.63 -9.85 3.60
CA ALA A 504 -18.10 -11.18 3.96
C ALA A 504 -18.21 -11.29 5.48
N ALA A 505 -19.14 -12.12 5.94
CA ALA A 505 -19.33 -12.49 7.34
C ALA A 505 -18.97 -13.97 7.53
N PRO A 506 -17.67 -14.33 7.60
CA PRO A 506 -17.29 -15.67 8.01
C PRO A 506 -17.75 -15.95 9.45
N GLN A 507 -18.13 -17.19 9.72
CA GLN A 507 -18.56 -17.62 11.03
C GLN A 507 -17.34 -17.72 11.97
N CYS A 508 -17.55 -17.65 13.28
CA CYS A 508 -16.52 -17.36 14.29
C CYS A 508 -15.43 -18.45 14.52
N VAL A 509 -15.18 -19.32 13.53
CA VAL A 509 -14.13 -20.34 13.55
C VAL A 509 -13.16 -20.06 12.40
N TYR A 510 -11.87 -19.92 12.69
CA TYR A 510 -10.83 -20.01 11.66
C TYR A 510 -10.30 -21.46 11.60
N PRO A 511 -9.85 -21.96 10.43
CA PRO A 511 -10.41 -21.59 9.14
C PRO A 511 -11.90 -21.95 9.14
N ASP A 512 -12.71 -21.07 8.57
CA ASP A 512 -14.14 -21.33 8.42
C ASP A 512 -14.32 -22.56 7.50
N ALA A 513 -15.14 -23.54 7.91
CA ALA A 513 -15.33 -24.78 7.16
C ALA A 513 -16.04 -24.56 5.81
N ALA A 514 -16.88 -23.51 5.71
CA ALA A 514 -17.64 -23.11 4.55
C ALA A 514 -16.99 -21.96 3.74
N LEU A 515 -15.98 -21.25 4.28
CA LEU A 515 -15.36 -20.10 3.59
C LEU A 515 -13.83 -20.10 3.54
N GLY A 516 -13.13 -21.00 4.25
CA GLY A 516 -11.67 -21.01 4.38
C GLY A 516 -10.88 -21.03 3.06
N ALA A 517 -11.37 -21.75 2.04
CA ALA A 517 -10.75 -21.77 0.71
C ALA A 517 -10.88 -20.41 0.00
N VAL A 518 -12.06 -19.79 0.10
CA VAL A 518 -12.41 -18.51 -0.55
C VAL A 518 -11.71 -17.35 0.13
N LEU A 519 -11.66 -17.32 1.47
CA LEU A 519 -10.89 -16.35 2.26
C LEU A 519 -9.40 -16.32 1.91
N ASN A 520 -8.84 -17.43 1.42
CA ASN A 520 -7.45 -17.47 0.94
C ASN A 520 -7.30 -17.11 -0.55
N ALA A 521 -8.37 -17.26 -1.34
CA ALA A 521 -8.36 -17.10 -2.81
C ALA A 521 -8.92 -15.76 -3.32
N ALA A 522 -9.67 -14.99 -2.52
CA ALA A 522 -10.21 -13.68 -2.88
C ALA A 522 -10.17 -12.67 -1.69
N VAL A 523 -10.75 -11.48 -1.87
CA VAL A 523 -10.62 -10.33 -0.94
C VAL A 523 -11.90 -10.12 -0.15
N PHE A 524 -11.81 -10.17 1.19
CA PHE A 524 -12.93 -10.22 2.15
C PHE A 524 -12.60 -9.54 3.49
N ASP A 525 -13.57 -9.37 4.39
CA ASP A 525 -13.49 -8.48 5.57
C ASP A 525 -13.99 -9.09 6.93
N ALA A 526 -13.56 -10.33 7.27
CA ALA A 526 -13.36 -10.90 8.64
C ALA A 526 -14.51 -11.27 9.62
N SER A 527 -14.21 -12.20 10.56
CA SER A 527 -14.90 -12.45 11.87
C SER A 527 -14.44 -13.81 12.47
N TRP A 528 -14.07 -14.01 13.75
CA TRP A 528 -13.57 -13.14 14.83
C TRP A 528 -12.48 -13.90 15.64
N ASN A 529 -11.37 -13.23 16.00
CA ASN A 529 -10.24 -13.66 16.87
C ASN A 529 -9.09 -12.62 16.74
N PHE A 530 -9.45 -11.33 16.85
CA PHE A 530 -8.96 -10.22 16.01
C PHE A 530 -7.49 -10.21 15.53
N GLY A 531 -6.49 -10.55 16.37
CA GLY A 531 -5.08 -10.62 15.93
C GLY A 531 -4.79 -11.70 14.87
N LEU A 532 -5.57 -12.79 14.84
CA LEU A 532 -5.57 -13.80 13.78
C LEU A 532 -6.09 -13.20 12.45
N TRP A 533 -7.18 -12.43 12.49
CA TRP A 533 -7.69 -11.70 11.32
C TRP A 533 -6.81 -10.53 10.89
N ASP A 534 -6.14 -9.83 11.82
CA ASP A 534 -5.15 -8.80 11.49
C ASP A 534 -3.94 -9.42 10.77
N TYR A 535 -3.46 -10.56 11.27
CA TYR A 535 -2.43 -11.35 10.59
C TYR A 535 -2.91 -11.83 9.22
N TRP A 536 -4.11 -12.39 9.10
CA TRP A 536 -4.63 -12.81 7.80
C TRP A 536 -4.78 -11.62 6.85
N ALA A 537 -5.38 -10.50 7.28
CA ALA A 537 -5.60 -9.31 6.46
C ALA A 537 -4.28 -8.70 5.95
N ARG A 538 -3.24 -8.66 6.79
CA ARG A 538 -1.93 -8.08 6.43
C ARG A 538 -0.98 -9.05 5.75
N SER A 539 -1.00 -10.33 6.12
CA SER A 539 -0.01 -11.33 5.67
C SER A 539 -0.56 -12.28 4.61
N VAL A 540 -1.83 -12.70 4.70
CA VAL A 540 -2.41 -13.78 3.88
C VAL A 540 -3.32 -13.25 2.75
N SER A 541 -4.30 -12.39 3.07
CA SER A 541 -5.31 -11.86 2.13
C SER A 541 -4.68 -11.31 0.84
N ARG A 542 -5.35 -11.51 -0.31
CA ARG A 542 -4.91 -10.95 -1.60
C ARG A 542 -4.90 -9.41 -1.62
N SER A 543 -5.64 -8.76 -0.73
CA SER A 543 -5.59 -7.29 -0.53
C SER A 543 -4.96 -6.97 0.81
N LYS A 544 -3.88 -6.18 0.81
CA LYS A 544 -3.22 -5.76 2.06
C LYS A 544 -3.87 -4.53 2.71
N THR A 545 -4.95 -4.03 2.12
CA THR A 545 -5.80 -2.94 2.64
C THR A 545 -7.11 -3.44 3.25
N THR A 546 -7.34 -4.76 3.25
CA THR A 546 -8.45 -5.47 3.91
C THR A 546 -8.71 -4.96 5.32
N LYS A 547 -9.99 -4.86 5.70
CA LYS A 547 -10.44 -4.28 6.96
C LYS A 547 -11.30 -5.24 7.78
N VAL A 548 -10.92 -5.40 9.03
CA VAL A 548 -11.53 -6.36 9.97
C VAL A 548 -12.59 -5.62 10.79
N TYR A 549 -13.82 -6.09 10.75
CA TYR A 549 -14.93 -5.56 11.56
C TYR A 549 -15.20 -6.48 12.76
N ILE A 550 -15.68 -5.91 13.86
CA ILE A 550 -16.21 -6.68 14.99
C ILE A 550 -17.68 -6.95 14.70
N GLY A 551 -18.04 -8.20 14.35
CA GLY A 551 -19.44 -8.64 14.34
C GLY A 551 -19.97 -8.75 15.77
N ALA A 552 -21.12 -8.14 16.05
CA ALA A 552 -21.76 -8.19 17.37
C ALA A 552 -23.30 -8.28 17.26
N PRO A 553 -23.95 -9.15 18.06
CA PRO A 553 -25.40 -9.05 18.29
C PRO A 553 -25.72 -7.68 18.92
N ALA A 554 -26.77 -7.02 18.45
CA ALA A 554 -27.14 -5.69 18.94
C ALA A 554 -28.06 -5.71 20.18
N SER A 555 -28.52 -6.89 20.60
CA SER A 555 -29.36 -7.14 21.78
C SER A 555 -29.13 -8.58 22.27
N SER A 556 -29.44 -8.88 23.53
CA SER A 556 -29.44 -10.24 24.08
C SER A 556 -30.47 -11.16 23.41
N SER A 557 -31.50 -10.59 22.80
CA SER A 557 -32.52 -11.26 21.99
C SER A 557 -32.13 -11.45 20.52
N ALA A 558 -31.01 -10.87 20.07
CA ALA A 558 -30.60 -10.91 18.66
C ALA A 558 -29.84 -12.19 18.28
N ALA A 559 -29.42 -12.99 19.27
CA ALA A 559 -28.61 -14.19 19.08
C ALA A 559 -28.76 -15.14 20.28
N GLY A 560 -28.45 -16.42 20.09
CA GLY A 560 -28.38 -17.40 21.19
C GLY A 560 -27.21 -17.20 22.17
N GLY A 561 -26.31 -16.24 21.91
CA GLY A 561 -25.15 -15.91 22.74
C GLY A 561 -24.29 -14.80 22.12
N GLY A 562 -23.23 -14.39 22.81
CA GLY A 562 -22.24 -13.43 22.29
C GLY A 562 -22.62 -11.94 22.41
N TYR A 563 -23.83 -11.60 22.86
CA TYR A 563 -24.18 -10.22 23.20
C TYR A 563 -23.38 -9.72 24.41
N VAL A 564 -22.96 -8.46 24.36
CA VAL A 564 -22.36 -7.72 25.47
C VAL A 564 -22.99 -6.33 25.58
N ASP A 565 -22.96 -5.73 26.77
CA ASP A 565 -23.44 -4.37 26.96
C ASP A 565 -22.61 -3.35 26.15
N ILE A 566 -23.19 -2.17 25.93
CA ILE A 566 -22.58 -1.15 25.07
C ILE A 566 -21.27 -0.58 25.61
N SER A 567 -21.06 -0.58 26.92
CA SER A 567 -19.78 -0.13 27.52
C SER A 567 -18.68 -1.17 27.26
N THR A 568 -19.02 -2.45 27.35
CA THR A 568 -18.12 -3.56 27.00
C THR A 568 -17.78 -3.57 25.51
N LEU A 569 -18.77 -3.45 24.61
CA LEU A 569 -18.48 -3.37 23.16
C LEU A 569 -17.65 -2.12 22.82
N SER A 570 -17.95 -0.97 23.42
CA SER A 570 -17.18 0.26 23.22
C SER A 570 -15.72 0.10 23.68
N ARG A 571 -15.49 -0.53 24.83
CA ARG A 571 -14.15 -0.86 25.33
C ARG A 571 -13.42 -1.80 24.37
N ILE A 572 -14.05 -2.88 23.93
CA ILE A 572 -13.46 -3.84 22.99
C ILE A 572 -13.12 -3.16 21.65
N ALA A 573 -14.07 -2.45 21.03
CA ALA A 573 -13.87 -1.82 19.73
C ALA A 573 -12.80 -0.73 19.75
N THR A 574 -12.77 0.11 20.80
CA THR A 574 -11.72 1.13 20.94
C THR A 574 -10.36 0.54 21.30
N GLN A 575 -10.30 -0.61 21.98
CA GLN A 575 -9.07 -1.37 22.19
C GLN A 575 -8.58 -2.01 20.88
N MET A 576 -9.43 -2.72 20.13
CA MET A 576 -9.05 -3.33 18.85
C MET A 576 -8.54 -2.28 17.85
N ARG A 577 -9.20 -1.11 17.78
CA ARG A 577 -8.73 0.05 16.99
C ARG A 577 -7.34 0.56 17.40
N LYS A 578 -7.00 0.51 18.69
CA LYS A 578 -5.67 0.88 19.22
C LYS A 578 -4.63 -0.23 19.09
N SER A 579 -5.06 -1.47 18.87
CA SER A 579 -4.23 -2.68 18.89
C SER A 579 -4.04 -3.34 17.52
N PHE A 580 -4.82 -3.00 16.49
CA PHE A 580 -4.76 -3.66 15.18
C PHE A 580 -4.96 -2.67 14.01
N PRO A 581 -3.97 -2.48 13.12
CA PRO A 581 -4.06 -1.55 11.99
C PRO A 581 -5.06 -1.99 10.91
N SER A 582 -5.42 -3.28 10.87
CA SER A 582 -6.52 -3.80 10.05
C SER A 582 -7.91 -3.41 10.54
N PHE A 583 -8.09 -2.83 11.73
CA PHE A 583 -9.42 -2.46 12.23
C PHE A 583 -10.17 -1.56 11.24
N GLY A 584 -11.41 -1.95 10.91
CA GLY A 584 -12.33 -1.23 10.03
C GLY A 584 -13.51 -0.61 10.77
N GLY A 585 -14.05 -1.29 11.77
CA GLY A 585 -15.25 -0.83 12.46
C GLY A 585 -15.98 -1.92 13.25
N VAL A 586 -17.28 -1.71 13.46
CA VAL A 586 -18.19 -2.66 14.10
C VAL A 586 -19.32 -2.98 13.13
N MET A 587 -19.73 -4.24 13.05
CA MET A 587 -20.90 -4.72 12.32
C MET A 587 -21.94 -5.19 13.33
N LEU A 588 -23.14 -4.60 13.31
CA LEU A 588 -24.27 -5.01 14.14
C LEU A 588 -25.17 -5.98 13.37
N TRP A 589 -25.54 -7.09 14.01
CA TRP A 589 -26.25 -8.17 13.33
C TRP A 589 -27.68 -7.81 12.88
N ASP A 590 -28.29 -6.76 13.43
CA ASP A 590 -29.64 -6.32 13.04
C ASP A 590 -29.91 -4.86 13.47
N ALA A 591 -30.38 -4.03 12.53
CA ALA A 591 -30.66 -2.61 12.76
C ALA A 591 -31.91 -2.35 13.63
N SER A 592 -32.93 -3.22 13.58
CA SER A 592 -34.12 -3.12 14.44
C SER A 592 -33.80 -3.40 15.90
N GLN A 593 -33.00 -4.45 16.18
CA GLN A 593 -32.48 -4.74 17.52
C GLN A 593 -31.61 -3.59 18.04
N ALA A 594 -30.71 -3.05 17.20
CA ALA A 594 -29.83 -1.95 17.59
C ALA A 594 -30.59 -0.67 17.94
N TYR A 595 -31.66 -0.34 17.20
CA TYR A 595 -32.49 0.82 17.47
C TYR A 595 -33.32 0.64 18.74
N ALA A 596 -33.98 -0.51 18.89
CA ALA A 596 -34.83 -0.83 20.05
C ALA A 596 -34.01 -0.93 21.35
N ASN A 597 -32.77 -1.42 21.29
CA ASN A 597 -31.83 -1.44 22.41
C ASN A 597 -31.19 -0.06 22.66
N ASN A 598 -32.02 0.95 22.92
CA ASN A 598 -31.61 2.31 23.29
C ASN A 598 -30.60 2.97 22.32
N ARG A 599 -30.77 2.78 21.00
CA ARG A 599 -29.83 3.27 19.97
C ARG A 599 -28.38 2.80 20.20
N TYR A 600 -28.21 1.49 20.40
CA TYR A 600 -26.94 0.78 20.54
C TYR A 600 -25.96 1.14 19.40
N ASP A 601 -26.50 1.29 18.18
CA ASP A 601 -25.81 1.77 16.97
C ASP A 601 -25.18 3.16 17.13
N ARG A 602 -25.93 4.12 17.67
CA ARG A 602 -25.47 5.50 17.88
C ARG A 602 -24.43 5.54 19.00
N ALA A 603 -24.61 4.74 20.05
CA ALA A 603 -23.69 4.68 21.17
C ALA A 603 -22.30 4.13 20.75
N ILE A 604 -22.24 3.04 19.98
CA ILE A 604 -20.95 2.50 19.50
C ILE A 604 -20.29 3.45 18.49
N LYS A 605 -21.08 4.09 17.61
CA LYS A 605 -20.58 5.15 16.71
C LYS A 605 -19.94 6.28 17.49
N ASN A 606 -20.61 6.79 18.52
CA ASN A 606 -20.11 7.87 19.36
C ASN A 606 -18.82 7.47 20.09
N ALA A 607 -18.73 6.25 20.62
CA ALA A 607 -17.51 5.74 21.25
C ALA A 607 -16.32 5.68 20.26
N LEU A 608 -16.55 5.22 19.04
CA LEU A 608 -15.53 5.22 17.98
C LEU A 608 -15.14 6.65 17.56
N VAL A 609 -16.08 7.59 17.44
CA VAL A 609 -15.77 8.99 17.12
C VAL A 609 -14.95 9.64 18.25
N ALA A 610 -15.36 9.46 19.50
CA ALA A 610 -14.69 9.99 20.69
C ALA A 610 -13.26 9.43 20.88
N ALA A 611 -12.96 8.23 20.38
CA ALA A 611 -11.63 7.60 20.50
C ALA A 611 -10.50 8.33 19.74
N GLY A 612 -10.81 9.30 18.86
CA GLY A 612 -9.83 10.25 18.35
C GLY A 612 -8.77 9.71 17.39
N GLY A 613 -7.52 10.16 17.55
CA GLY A 613 -6.43 9.92 16.59
C GLY A 613 -6.06 8.45 16.36
N ILE A 614 -5.54 8.14 15.17
CA ILE A 614 -5.24 6.80 14.67
C ILE A 614 -3.96 6.15 15.26
N GLY A 615 -3.71 6.37 16.55
CA GLY A 615 -2.55 5.85 17.27
C GLY A 615 -2.65 4.35 17.52
N PHE A 616 -2.50 3.53 16.48
CA PHE A 616 -2.08 2.15 16.65
C PHE A 616 -0.64 2.15 17.16
N THR A 617 -0.46 1.71 18.40
CA THR A 617 0.86 1.53 18.99
C THR A 617 1.20 0.06 18.91
N TYR A 618 2.20 -0.31 18.09
CA TYR A 618 2.79 -1.64 18.15
C TYR A 618 3.20 -1.93 19.60
N PRO A 619 2.82 -3.07 20.20
CA PRO A 619 3.32 -3.44 21.51
C PRO A 619 4.85 -3.53 21.45
N ALA A 620 5.52 -3.04 22.49
CA ALA A 620 6.98 -3.17 22.58
C ALA A 620 7.38 -4.65 22.51
N CYS A 621 8.49 -4.95 21.81
CA CYS A 621 9.00 -6.32 21.69
C CYS A 621 9.61 -6.80 23.02
N SER A 622 8.75 -7.11 23.99
CA SER A 622 9.15 -7.55 25.34
C SER A 622 9.47 -9.04 25.45
N ALA A 623 9.17 -9.83 24.40
CA ALA A 623 9.43 -11.27 24.37
C ALA A 623 10.65 -11.61 23.49
N PRO A 624 11.52 -12.57 23.91
CA PRO A 624 12.65 -13.04 23.11
C PRO A 624 12.25 -13.50 21.71
N ALA A 625 13.11 -13.34 20.71
CA ALA A 625 12.80 -13.82 19.36
C ALA A 625 12.60 -15.35 19.34
N TYR A 626 11.64 -15.84 18.55
CA TYR A 626 11.50 -17.28 18.33
C TYR A 626 12.76 -17.84 17.65
N ALA A 627 13.42 -18.78 18.34
CA ALA A 627 14.47 -19.60 17.79
C ALA A 627 13.91 -20.99 17.42
N SER A 628 14.23 -21.43 16.19
CA SER A 628 13.88 -22.76 15.69
C SER A 628 14.64 -23.85 16.45
N GLY A 629 13.98 -24.98 16.71
CA GLY A 629 14.57 -26.12 17.43
C GLY A 629 14.47 -26.05 18.96
N ASN A 630 14.04 -24.92 19.52
CA ASN A 630 13.76 -24.78 20.95
C ASN A 630 12.36 -25.31 21.31
N GLY A 631 12.23 -25.85 22.52
CA GLY A 631 10.95 -26.14 23.17
C GLY A 631 10.50 -24.99 24.07
N TYR A 632 9.21 -24.65 24.00
CA TYR A 632 8.59 -23.57 24.75
C TYR A 632 7.41 -24.13 25.54
N SER A 633 7.37 -23.94 26.86
CA SER A 633 6.28 -24.43 27.72
C SER A 633 5.03 -23.56 27.60
N ALA A 634 3.89 -24.06 28.07
CA ALA A 634 2.61 -23.34 28.08
C ALA A 634 2.76 -21.94 28.70
N GLY A 635 2.24 -20.93 28.02
CA GLY A 635 2.32 -19.52 28.43
C GLY A 635 3.62 -18.80 28.03
N SER A 636 4.65 -19.51 27.55
CA SER A 636 5.90 -18.92 27.03
C SER A 636 5.61 -17.92 25.91
N GLN A 637 6.26 -16.76 25.95
CA GLN A 637 6.12 -15.73 24.93
C GLN A 637 7.37 -15.61 24.06
N VAL A 638 7.17 -15.46 22.75
CA VAL A 638 8.24 -15.20 21.77
C VAL A 638 7.83 -14.10 20.79
N SER A 639 8.79 -13.32 20.29
CA SER A 639 8.55 -12.41 19.16
C SER A 639 8.84 -13.11 17.83
N TYR A 640 7.88 -13.09 16.90
CA TYR A 640 8.03 -13.66 15.56
C TYR A 640 7.11 -12.95 14.57
N GLY A 641 7.57 -12.69 13.34
CA GLY A 641 6.76 -12.06 12.28
C GLY A 641 6.16 -10.69 12.62
N GLY A 642 6.70 -9.97 13.62
CA GLY A 642 6.17 -8.69 14.09
C GLY A 642 5.06 -8.77 15.16
N TYR A 643 4.82 -9.95 15.73
CA TYR A 643 3.87 -10.17 16.84
C TYR A 643 4.60 -10.82 18.03
N ILE A 644 4.05 -10.63 19.22
CA ILE A 644 4.28 -11.53 20.35
C ILE A 644 3.40 -12.75 20.13
N TRP A 645 3.92 -13.95 20.36
CA TRP A 645 3.21 -15.22 20.30
C TRP A 645 3.27 -15.90 21.64
N GLN A 646 2.15 -16.41 22.13
CA GLN A 646 2.07 -17.19 23.35
C GLN A 646 1.84 -18.66 23.01
N ALA A 647 2.69 -19.54 23.53
CA ALA A 647 2.52 -20.98 23.42
C ALA A 647 1.27 -21.41 24.21
N LYS A 648 0.33 -22.09 23.54
CA LYS A 648 -0.94 -22.54 24.16
C LYS A 648 -0.71 -23.70 25.13
N TRP A 649 0.18 -24.61 24.73
CA TRP A 649 0.70 -25.73 25.51
C TRP A 649 2.21 -25.80 25.27
N TYR A 650 2.80 -26.99 25.13
CA TYR A 650 4.17 -27.11 24.62
C TYR A 650 4.23 -26.75 23.12
N ALA A 651 5.17 -25.89 22.74
CA ALA A 651 5.40 -25.49 21.36
C ALA A 651 6.87 -25.69 20.96
N SER A 652 7.12 -26.09 19.73
CA SER A 652 8.46 -26.22 19.14
C SER A 652 8.50 -25.87 17.66
N GLY A 653 7.37 -26.04 16.96
CA GLY A 653 7.19 -25.58 15.59
C GLY A 653 7.24 -24.06 15.46
N GLN A 654 7.32 -23.57 14.23
CA GLN A 654 7.37 -22.13 13.95
C GLN A 654 6.07 -21.44 14.39
N PRO A 655 6.12 -20.24 15.01
CA PRO A 655 4.93 -19.50 15.38
C PRO A 655 4.07 -19.22 14.16
N SER A 656 2.90 -19.84 14.18
CA SER A 656 1.95 -19.87 13.07
C SER A 656 0.55 -19.81 13.67
N ASN A 657 -0.29 -18.99 13.06
CA ASN A 657 -1.61 -18.69 13.58
C ASN A 657 -2.62 -19.70 13.01
N THR A 658 -2.46 -20.96 13.42
CA THR A 658 -3.43 -22.01 13.15
C THR A 658 -4.23 -22.32 14.42
N PRO A 659 -5.52 -22.68 14.31
CA PRO A 659 -6.39 -22.90 15.48
C PRO A 659 -5.87 -24.06 16.34
N ASN A 660 -5.49 -25.13 15.65
CA ASN A 660 -4.90 -26.35 16.21
C ASN A 660 -3.37 -26.22 16.39
N GLY A 661 -2.78 -25.07 16.06
CA GLY A 661 -1.35 -24.82 16.20
C GLY A 661 -0.94 -24.57 17.64
N GLU A 662 0.33 -24.84 17.93
CA GLU A 662 0.93 -24.73 19.26
C GLU A 662 0.99 -23.28 19.79
N TRP A 663 0.83 -22.30 18.90
CA TRP A 663 0.99 -20.87 19.15
C TRP A 663 -0.31 -20.07 18.98
N SER A 664 -0.38 -18.93 19.66
CA SER A 664 -1.42 -17.91 19.51
C SER A 664 -0.78 -16.53 19.39
N ALA A 665 -1.22 -15.69 18.45
CA ALA A 665 -0.74 -14.31 18.38
C ALA A 665 -1.30 -13.51 19.56
N GLY A 666 -0.41 -13.01 20.42
CA GLY A 666 -0.74 -12.33 21.65
C GLY A 666 -1.12 -10.87 21.44
N THR A 667 -2.31 -10.51 21.89
CA THR A 667 -2.50 -9.30 22.72
C THR A 667 -3.80 -9.44 23.50
N TYR A 668 -3.67 -9.56 24.82
CA TYR A 668 -4.74 -9.57 25.83
C TYR A 668 -5.93 -10.49 25.52
N TRP A 669 -5.96 -11.63 26.20
CA TRP A 669 -7.21 -12.28 26.55
C TRP A 669 -8.10 -11.25 27.26
N VAL A 670 -9.08 -10.69 26.55
CA VAL A 670 -10.33 -10.32 27.20
C VAL A 670 -11.06 -11.64 27.38
N THR A 671 -10.80 -12.31 28.51
CA THR A 671 -11.73 -13.31 29.02
C THR A 671 -13.12 -12.66 29.16
N PRO A 672 -14.21 -13.42 28.93
CA PRO A 672 -15.57 -12.90 29.06
C PRO A 672 -15.82 -12.14 30.37
#